data_AF-A0A1F9NJY9-F1
#
_entry.id   AF-A0A1F9NJY9-F1
#
_cell.length_a   1.000
_cell.length_b   1.000
_cell.length_c   1.000
_cell.angle_alpha   90.00
_cell.angle_beta   90.00
_cell.angle_gamma   90.00
#
_symmetry.space_group_name_H-M   'P 1'
#
loop_
_entity.id
_entity.type
_entity.pdbx_description
1 polymer ?
#
loop_
_entity_poly.entity_id
_entity_poly.type
_entity_poly.pdbx_seq_one_letter_code
_entity_poly.pdbx_strand_id
1 'polypeptide(L)'
;MTPDLAKQVLTTTAETVLARRYYLKDAEGKVIESWETLVRRVANAVAEVENEQTQQKQLREDFFNIIYHLDFLPNSPCLMNAGTDLGQLSACFVLPVADSMDGIFTAIRNGALVHKTGGGTGYSFSRLRSKNASVRSTQGVASGPLSFAAVFDAATETIKQGGKRRGANMGVLRIDHPDIMDFIVAKEDQSRFNNFNFSVAITDAFMQAVEDGSEFELIEPSTREVVKRLDARTVFDKIIDLAWHNGEPGVLFIDVANRDNMTPQLGCFEATNPCGEQWLLPYESCNLGSVNLANFVKKGKIDYDRLKKVVRTATHFLDNVIDCNRFPIPEIAEMTLKTRKIGMGIMGMHDLLIQMETPYASEEGRALSGKIMRFIRDAAEERSIELAREKSPFPAYDPQVNVYPPRRNAALTSIQPTGTVSMIADCASGCEPYFSIVMVKHVMDGDRLILVNKYFEKIAREEGFYSEELMSKVADTGTVIGHKEIPERWQQIFRTAQDIRPEDHIKMQGCLQRSGVDSSISKTINLPANATKEEVKLSYITGYKLGCKGLTVYRDGSRDKQVLHATDSTAKDKTEKTAIVSERGLAKQILPDTLNAKRYRVKDQYQKSVYIIVCFDENEKPMEVFAKFPFDNRVDLKDKSTMWTTTCRLVSLALRFNVPMDEIIKQLDRSSGHMLDLPAQLSKLFKSFLAGTQRGFSSTCPECSGNLRFEEGCETCGDCGYSKCS
;
A
#
# COMPACT_ATOMS: atom_id res chain seq x y z
N MET A 1 39.29 2.90 11.08
CA MET A 1 39.39 3.64 9.81
C MET A 1 39.93 2.67 8.78
N THR A 2 39.05 2.17 7.92
CA THR A 2 39.43 1.34 6.78
C THR A 2 40.10 2.23 5.71
N PRO A 3 41.15 1.77 5.02
CA PRO A 3 41.90 2.59 4.08
C PRO A 3 41.07 2.91 2.84
N ASP A 4 41.01 4.19 2.47
CA ASP A 4 40.70 4.71 1.13
C ASP A 4 39.50 4.09 0.39
N LEU A 5 38.34 4.05 1.05
CA LEU A 5 37.06 3.84 0.35
C LEU A 5 36.77 5.08 -0.49
N ALA A 6 36.77 4.94 -1.82
CA ALA A 6 36.33 5.99 -2.73
C ALA A 6 34.94 6.48 -2.29
N LYS A 7 34.86 7.77 -1.94
CA LYS A 7 33.65 8.38 -1.39
C LYS A 7 32.50 8.24 -2.39
N GLN A 8 31.42 7.57 -2.00
CA GLN A 8 30.22 7.47 -2.82
C GLN A 8 29.58 8.86 -2.93
N VAL A 9 29.43 9.36 -4.15
CA VAL A 9 28.73 10.62 -4.44
C VAL A 9 27.29 10.30 -4.81
N LEU A 10 26.35 10.91 -4.09
CA LEU A 10 24.92 10.81 -4.35
C LEU A 10 24.45 11.99 -5.20
N THR A 11 23.40 11.78 -6.00
CA THR A 11 22.75 12.86 -6.74
C THR A 11 22.01 13.79 -5.78
N THR A 12 21.79 15.05 -6.17
CA THR A 12 20.99 16.01 -5.38
C THR A 12 19.58 15.48 -5.10
N THR A 13 19.00 14.75 -6.06
CA THR A 13 17.69 14.09 -5.92
C THR A 13 17.74 13.02 -4.84
N ALA A 14 18.73 12.13 -4.88
CA ALA A 14 18.92 11.09 -3.87
C ALA A 14 19.08 11.70 -2.47
N GLU A 15 19.93 12.72 -2.32
CA GLU A 15 20.15 13.40 -1.03
C GLU A 15 18.88 14.08 -0.50
N THR A 16 18.10 14.71 -1.38
CA THR A 16 16.81 15.32 -1.03
C THR A 16 15.82 14.26 -0.51
N VAL A 17 15.74 13.11 -1.17
CA VAL A 17 14.87 11.99 -0.77
C VAL A 17 15.32 11.43 0.58
N LEU A 18 16.63 11.21 0.76
CA LEU A 18 17.22 10.70 2.00
C LEU A 18 16.96 11.64 3.18
N ALA A 19 17.28 12.94 3.04
CA ALA A 19 17.07 13.94 4.08
C ALA A 19 15.60 14.12 4.46
N ARG A 20 14.69 14.00 3.49
CA ARG A 20 13.26 14.15 3.74
C ARG A 20 12.66 12.94 4.47
N ARG A 21 13.09 11.72 4.13
CA ARG A 21 12.37 10.48 4.51
C ARG A 21 13.17 9.48 5.34
N TYR A 22 14.48 9.38 5.15
CA TYR A 22 15.30 8.27 5.64
C TYR A 22 16.23 8.64 6.78
N TYR A 23 16.94 9.76 6.66
CA TYR A 23 17.87 10.19 7.70
C TYR A 23 17.13 10.44 9.01
N LEU A 24 17.72 9.96 10.10
CA LEU A 24 17.27 10.27 11.44
C LEU A 24 17.40 11.78 11.69
N LYS A 25 16.49 12.25 12.54
CA LYS A 25 16.39 13.64 12.94
C LYS A 25 16.40 13.70 14.46
N ASP A 26 16.97 14.77 15.01
CA ASP A 26 16.89 15.07 16.43
C ASP A 26 15.48 15.56 16.84
N ALA A 27 15.32 15.92 18.11
CA ALA A 27 14.05 16.38 18.68
C ALA A 27 13.56 17.68 18.02
N GLU A 28 14.49 18.49 17.51
CA GLU A 28 14.25 19.75 16.80
C GLU A 28 13.97 19.55 15.30
N GLY A 29 14.04 18.30 14.80
CA GLY A 29 13.76 17.95 13.41
C GLY A 29 14.93 18.19 12.46
N LYS A 30 16.13 18.49 12.97
CA LYS A 30 17.35 18.63 12.18
C LYS A 30 17.93 17.26 11.87
N VAL A 31 18.38 17.09 10.62
CA VAL A 31 19.00 15.86 10.13
C VAL A 31 20.32 15.62 10.87
N ILE A 32 20.48 14.43 11.45
CA ILE A 32 21.68 14.00 12.19
C ILE A 32 22.43 12.83 11.54
N GLU A 33 21.95 12.35 10.40
CA GLU A 33 22.60 11.30 9.62
C GLU A 33 23.08 11.80 8.26
N SER A 34 24.11 11.12 7.75
CA SER A 34 24.52 11.14 6.36
C SER A 34 24.29 9.76 5.73
N TRP A 35 24.49 9.63 4.42
CA TRP A 35 24.45 8.35 3.75
C TRP A 35 25.36 7.32 4.42
N GLU A 36 26.57 7.72 4.74
CA GLU A 36 27.54 6.81 5.34
C GLU A 36 27.14 6.36 6.75
N THR A 37 26.59 7.25 7.58
CA THR A 37 26.17 6.88 8.95
C THR A 37 24.87 6.07 8.95
N LEU A 38 23.93 6.38 8.05
CA LEU A 38 22.71 5.59 7.86
C LEU A 38 23.08 4.15 7.45
N VAL A 39 23.97 3.98 6.47
CA VAL A 39 24.36 2.65 6.02
C VAL A 39 25.12 1.88 7.11
N ARG A 40 25.98 2.55 7.90
CA ARG A 40 26.60 1.90 9.07
C ARG A 40 25.55 1.44 10.07
N ARG A 41 24.55 2.27 10.40
CA ARG A 41 23.47 1.89 11.31
C ARG A 41 22.76 0.62 10.82
N VAL A 42 22.37 0.60 9.55
CA VAL A 42 21.68 -0.55 8.94
C VAL A 42 22.56 -1.80 8.95
N ALA A 43 23.80 -1.70 8.46
CA ALA A 43 24.73 -2.83 8.39
C ALA A 43 25.05 -3.40 9.78
N ASN A 44 25.29 -2.53 10.77
CA ASN A 44 25.54 -2.94 12.15
C ASN A 44 24.33 -3.66 12.76
N ALA A 45 23.14 -3.07 12.64
CA ALA A 45 21.92 -3.65 13.21
C ALA A 45 21.58 -5.03 12.62
N VAL A 46 21.82 -5.24 11.32
CA VAL A 46 21.53 -6.51 10.64
C VAL A 46 22.61 -7.56 10.90
N ALA A 47 23.87 -7.17 11.06
CA ALA A 47 24.94 -8.11 11.38
C ALA A 47 24.94 -8.56 12.85
N GLU A 48 24.33 -7.79 13.76
CA GLU A 48 24.30 -8.08 15.20
C GLU A 48 23.62 -9.40 15.58
N VAL A 49 22.80 -9.96 14.69
CA VAL A 49 22.08 -11.23 14.94
C VAL A 49 22.96 -12.47 14.88
N GLU A 50 24.17 -12.37 14.31
CA GLU A 50 25.09 -13.51 14.31
C GLU A 50 25.71 -13.73 15.69
N ASN A 51 25.91 -14.98 16.08
CA ASN A 51 26.50 -15.30 17.39
C ASN A 51 28.03 -15.11 17.41
N GLU A 52 28.70 -15.33 16.28
CA GLU A 52 30.16 -15.32 16.17
C GLU A 52 30.70 -13.91 15.92
N GLN A 53 31.49 -13.37 16.86
CA GLN A 53 32.00 -11.99 16.79
C GLN A 53 32.82 -11.71 15.51
N THR A 54 33.60 -12.68 15.05
CA THR A 54 34.40 -12.55 13.82
C THR A 54 33.49 -12.51 12.59
N GLN A 55 32.42 -13.31 12.57
CA GLN A 55 31.42 -13.30 11.49
C GLN A 55 30.65 -11.98 11.49
N GLN A 56 30.21 -11.49 12.65
CA GLN A 56 29.56 -10.18 12.78
C GLN A 56 30.43 -9.09 12.17
N LYS A 57 31.72 -9.02 12.55
CA LYS A 57 32.64 -7.98 12.06
C LYS A 57 32.79 -8.03 10.54
N GLN A 58 32.92 -9.23 9.96
CA GLN A 58 33.03 -9.40 8.52
C GLN A 58 31.74 -8.98 7.81
N LEU A 59 30.57 -9.44 8.29
CA LEU A 59 29.28 -9.10 7.71
C LEU A 59 28.94 -7.61 7.82
N ARG A 60 29.32 -6.93 8.92
CA ARG A 60 29.16 -5.47 9.04
C ARG A 60 29.82 -4.74 7.88
N GLU A 61 31.05 -5.11 7.55
CA GLU A 61 31.78 -4.50 6.43
C GLU A 61 31.20 -4.93 5.08
N ASP A 62 30.86 -6.21 4.89
CA ASP A 62 30.30 -6.69 3.64
C ASP A 62 28.93 -6.06 3.33
N PHE A 63 28.04 -5.98 4.33
CA PHE A 63 26.74 -5.32 4.24
C PHE A 63 26.90 -3.82 4.02
N PHE A 64 27.82 -3.17 4.75
CA PHE A 64 28.13 -1.77 4.55
C PHE A 64 28.56 -1.52 3.10
N ASN A 65 29.48 -2.31 2.56
CA ASN A 65 30.04 -2.12 1.22
C ASN A 65 28.99 -2.24 0.12
N ILE A 66 28.16 -3.29 0.13
CA ILE A 66 27.17 -3.48 -0.95
C ILE A 66 26.06 -2.41 -0.92
N ILE A 67 25.71 -1.89 0.26
CA ILE A 67 24.71 -0.83 0.39
C ILE A 67 25.33 0.52 0.07
N TYR A 68 26.48 0.86 0.65
CA TYR A 68 27.14 2.15 0.49
C TYR A 68 27.46 2.46 -0.97
N HIS A 69 27.88 1.46 -1.74
CA HIS A 69 28.14 1.56 -3.18
C HIS A 69 26.91 1.40 -4.07
N LEU A 70 25.71 1.31 -3.47
CA LEU A 70 24.43 1.21 -4.18
C LEU A 70 24.33 -0.03 -5.09
N ASP A 71 25.12 -1.07 -4.80
CA ASP A 71 25.06 -2.36 -5.51
C ASP A 71 23.80 -3.14 -5.11
N PHE A 72 23.36 -2.96 -3.87
CA PHE A 72 22.15 -3.52 -3.31
C PHE A 72 21.50 -2.52 -2.35
N LEU A 73 20.18 -2.35 -2.44
CA LEU A 73 19.42 -1.58 -1.45
C LEU A 73 18.27 -2.42 -0.87
N PRO A 74 18.14 -2.52 0.47
CA PRO A 74 16.97 -3.12 1.08
C PRO A 74 15.76 -2.19 0.96
N ASN A 75 14.56 -2.73 1.20
CA ASN A 75 13.33 -1.94 1.13
C ASN A 75 13.34 -0.74 2.10
N SER A 76 12.49 0.25 1.83
CA SER A 76 12.44 1.48 2.62
C SER A 76 12.26 1.27 4.13
N PRO A 77 11.35 0.41 4.64
CA PRO A 77 11.25 0.13 6.08
C PRO A 77 12.57 -0.29 6.74
N CYS A 78 13.36 -1.15 6.09
CA CYS A 78 14.67 -1.56 6.58
C CYS A 78 15.65 -0.38 6.70
N LEU A 79 15.79 0.45 5.65
CA LEU A 79 16.64 1.66 5.70
C LEU A 79 16.19 2.64 6.79
N MET A 80 14.88 2.80 6.96
CA MET A 80 14.29 3.73 7.93
C MET A 80 14.42 3.25 9.37
N ASN A 81 14.22 1.96 9.62
CA ASN A 81 13.94 1.44 10.96
C ASN A 81 15.04 0.53 11.54
N ALA A 82 15.98 0.01 10.75
CA ALA A 82 17.04 -0.84 11.28
C ALA A 82 17.89 -0.07 12.31
N GLY A 83 18.14 -0.68 13.47
CA GLY A 83 18.87 -0.03 14.56
C GLY A 83 18.12 1.11 15.26
N THR A 84 16.80 1.21 15.08
CA THR A 84 15.93 2.19 15.76
C THR A 84 14.92 1.49 16.67
N ASP A 85 14.21 2.24 17.52
CA ASP A 85 13.20 1.69 18.43
C ASP A 85 12.01 1.03 17.72
N LEU A 86 11.62 1.55 16.55
CA LEU A 86 10.53 0.99 15.74
C LEU A 86 10.85 -0.43 15.26
N GLY A 87 12.07 -0.64 14.75
CA GLY A 87 12.63 -1.97 14.44
C GLY A 87 11.88 -2.85 13.44
N GLN A 88 10.81 -2.40 12.79
CA GLN A 88 10.06 -3.17 11.81
C GLN A 88 10.65 -2.99 10.41
N LEU A 89 11.11 -4.07 9.78
CA LEU A 89 12.00 -4.02 8.60
C LEU A 89 11.38 -4.57 7.30
N SER A 90 10.27 -5.31 7.37
CA SER A 90 9.52 -5.85 6.22
C SER A 90 8.61 -4.81 5.57
N ALA A 91 8.48 -4.85 4.25
CA ALA A 91 7.57 -3.95 3.52
C ALA A 91 6.20 -4.56 3.23
N CYS A 92 6.08 -5.89 3.20
CA CYS A 92 4.94 -6.58 2.62
C CYS A 92 4.33 -7.55 3.62
N PHE A 93 2.99 -7.54 3.70
CA PHE A 93 2.20 -8.38 4.61
C PHE A 93 0.91 -8.82 3.93
N VAL A 94 0.42 -10.02 4.24
CA VAL A 94 -0.95 -10.45 3.94
C VAL A 94 -1.64 -10.85 5.24
N LEU A 95 -2.84 -10.32 5.47
CA LEU A 95 -3.62 -10.57 6.68
C LEU A 95 -4.94 -11.28 6.31
N PRO A 96 -5.32 -12.36 7.01
CA PRO A 96 -6.58 -13.04 6.72
C PRO A 96 -7.77 -12.20 7.15
N VAL A 97 -8.85 -12.26 6.39
CA VAL A 97 -10.15 -11.71 6.76
C VAL A 97 -11.12 -12.87 6.95
N ALA A 98 -11.33 -13.27 8.22
CA ALA A 98 -12.28 -14.34 8.54
C ALA A 98 -13.73 -13.83 8.47
N ASP A 99 -14.66 -14.72 8.12
CA ASP A 99 -16.11 -14.41 8.00
C ASP A 99 -16.81 -14.31 9.38
N SER A 100 -16.31 -13.40 10.20
CA SER A 100 -16.87 -13.06 11.50
C SER A 100 -16.55 -11.60 11.84
N MET A 101 -17.39 -10.96 12.66
CA MET A 101 -17.14 -9.57 13.08
C MET A 101 -15.81 -9.43 13.83
N ASP A 102 -15.49 -10.40 14.70
CA ASP A 102 -14.22 -10.45 15.42
C ASP A 102 -13.03 -10.58 14.47
N GLY A 103 -13.13 -11.48 13.49
CA GLY A 103 -12.09 -11.67 12.47
C GLY A 103 -11.87 -10.44 11.59
N ILE A 104 -12.96 -9.81 11.14
CA ILE A 104 -12.92 -8.59 10.33
C ILE A 104 -12.25 -7.45 11.11
N PHE A 105 -12.69 -7.17 12.32
CA PHE A 105 -12.12 -6.07 13.12
C PHE A 105 -10.72 -6.38 13.63
N THR A 106 -10.37 -7.65 13.85
CA THR A 106 -8.99 -8.07 14.12
C THR A 106 -8.08 -7.78 12.92
N ALA A 107 -8.52 -8.07 11.69
CA ALA A 107 -7.76 -7.76 10.49
C ALA A 107 -7.56 -6.25 10.29
N ILE A 108 -8.58 -5.43 10.59
CA ILE A 108 -8.47 -3.95 10.58
C ILE A 108 -7.46 -3.48 11.63
N ARG A 109 -7.56 -3.96 12.88
CA ARG A 109 -6.62 -3.64 13.96
C ARG A 109 -5.20 -4.02 13.56
N ASN A 110 -5.01 -5.22 13.03
CA ASN A 110 -3.71 -5.72 12.64
C ASN A 110 -3.12 -4.91 11.48
N GLY A 111 -3.95 -4.56 10.49
CA GLY A 111 -3.58 -3.64 9.42
C GLY A 111 -3.10 -2.29 9.93
N ALA A 112 -3.84 -1.72 10.88
CA ALA A 112 -3.49 -0.45 11.51
C ALA A 112 -2.10 -0.48 12.18
N LEU A 113 -1.78 -1.58 12.87
CA LEU A 113 -0.48 -1.76 13.51
C LEU A 113 0.66 -1.89 12.48
N VAL A 114 0.44 -2.60 11.38
CA VAL A 114 1.40 -2.73 10.27
C VAL A 114 1.62 -1.39 9.55
N HIS A 115 0.56 -0.64 9.28
CA HIS A 115 0.67 0.67 8.63
C HIS A 115 1.39 1.69 9.50
N LYS A 116 1.20 1.63 10.83
CA LYS A 116 1.90 2.50 11.78
C LYS A 116 3.42 2.38 11.65
N THR A 117 3.93 1.21 11.29
CA THR A 117 5.37 0.94 11.14
C THR A 117 5.88 1.07 9.70
N GLY A 118 5.00 1.40 8.73
CA GLY A 118 5.34 1.67 7.33
C GLY A 118 5.25 0.45 6.39
N GLY A 119 4.65 -0.65 6.83
CA GLY A 119 4.33 -1.81 5.99
C GLY A 119 3.09 -1.57 5.13
N GLY A 120 2.96 -2.32 4.04
CA GLY A 120 1.74 -2.39 3.21
C GLY A 120 1.05 -3.74 3.37
N THR A 121 -0.28 -3.77 3.30
CA THR A 121 -1.07 -4.97 3.61
C THR A 121 -1.89 -5.45 2.43
N GLY A 122 -2.04 -6.77 2.32
CA GLY A 122 -2.95 -7.43 1.40
C GLY A 122 -4.06 -8.14 2.15
N TYR A 123 -5.26 -8.09 1.58
CA TYR A 123 -6.46 -8.72 2.12
C TYR A 123 -7.18 -9.50 1.02
N SER A 124 -7.52 -10.76 1.30
CA SER A 124 -8.52 -11.49 0.52
C SER A 124 -9.86 -11.34 1.21
N PHE A 125 -10.83 -10.76 0.49
CA PHE A 125 -12.21 -10.67 0.95
C PHE A 125 -13.05 -11.89 0.56
N SER A 126 -12.44 -12.87 -0.13
CA SER A 126 -13.10 -14.04 -0.73
C SER A 126 -13.71 -15.02 0.29
N ARG A 127 -13.33 -14.92 1.57
CA ARG A 127 -13.92 -15.73 2.65
C ARG A 127 -15.22 -15.14 3.19
N LEU A 128 -15.42 -13.84 3.02
CA LEU A 128 -16.61 -13.16 3.54
C LEU A 128 -17.85 -13.65 2.79
N ARG A 129 -18.92 -13.93 3.50
CA ARG A 129 -20.20 -14.29 2.86
C ARG A 129 -20.72 -13.16 1.98
N SER A 130 -21.48 -13.52 0.95
CA SER A 130 -21.99 -12.54 0.00
C SER A 130 -22.99 -11.57 0.61
N LYS A 131 -23.21 -10.44 -0.06
CA LYS A 131 -24.25 -9.49 0.29
C LYS A 131 -25.62 -10.19 0.32
N ASN A 132 -26.39 -9.89 1.34
CA ASN A 132 -27.68 -10.49 1.64
C ASN A 132 -27.66 -11.96 2.12
N ALA A 133 -26.48 -12.57 2.29
CA ALA A 133 -26.38 -13.91 2.88
C ALA A 133 -26.90 -13.94 4.33
N SER A 134 -27.47 -15.07 4.74
CA SER A 134 -28.10 -15.21 6.06
C SER A 134 -27.09 -15.08 7.22
N VAL A 135 -27.45 -14.32 8.26
CA VAL A 135 -26.69 -14.20 9.51
C VAL A 135 -27.49 -14.83 10.65
N ARG A 136 -27.18 -16.09 10.98
CA ARG A 136 -27.93 -16.90 11.96
C ARG A 136 -28.07 -16.26 13.33
N SER A 137 -27.07 -15.52 13.80
CA SER A 137 -27.04 -14.93 15.15
C SER A 137 -27.93 -13.71 15.32
N THR A 138 -28.18 -12.94 14.27
CA THR A 138 -28.96 -11.69 14.32
C THR A 138 -30.28 -11.75 13.55
N GLN A 139 -30.55 -12.89 12.89
CA GLN A 139 -31.68 -13.05 11.94
C GLN A 139 -31.70 -11.99 10.82
N GLY A 140 -30.57 -11.31 10.60
CA GLY A 140 -30.40 -10.30 9.59
C GLY A 140 -29.69 -10.83 8.33
N VAL A 141 -29.35 -9.90 7.45
CA VAL A 141 -28.64 -10.16 6.20
C VAL A 141 -27.25 -9.55 6.22
N ALA A 142 -26.30 -10.17 5.52
CA ALA A 142 -24.90 -9.73 5.49
C ALA A 142 -24.69 -8.51 4.57
N SER A 143 -23.75 -7.65 4.96
CA SER A 143 -23.41 -6.43 4.19
C SER A 143 -22.53 -6.69 2.95
N GLY A 144 -21.93 -7.87 2.84
CA GLY A 144 -20.99 -8.24 1.77
C GLY A 144 -19.57 -7.64 1.92
N PRO A 145 -18.61 -8.10 1.09
CA PRO A 145 -17.19 -7.78 1.22
C PRO A 145 -16.86 -6.30 0.98
N LEU A 146 -17.50 -5.65 -0.01
CA LEU A 146 -17.23 -4.24 -0.34
C LEU A 146 -17.61 -3.28 0.78
N SER A 147 -18.67 -3.59 1.53
CA SER A 147 -19.08 -2.78 2.69
C SER A 147 -17.98 -2.77 3.76
N PHE A 148 -17.34 -3.91 3.99
CA PHE A 148 -16.20 -3.99 4.91
C PHE A 148 -14.94 -3.38 4.32
N ALA A 149 -14.65 -3.56 3.02
CA ALA A 149 -13.52 -2.90 2.36
C ALA A 149 -13.55 -1.37 2.54
N ALA A 150 -14.73 -0.75 2.56
CA ALA A 150 -14.88 0.68 2.84
C ALA A 150 -14.44 1.06 4.27
N VAL A 151 -14.65 0.18 5.25
CA VAL A 151 -14.17 0.38 6.63
C VAL A 151 -12.64 0.28 6.69
N PHE A 152 -12.03 -0.67 5.99
CA PHE A 152 -10.56 -0.76 5.88
C PHE A 152 -9.96 0.48 5.22
N ASP A 153 -10.61 1.01 4.17
CA ASP A 153 -10.16 2.20 3.46
C ASP A 153 -10.16 3.43 4.39
N ALA A 154 -11.26 3.65 5.11
CA ALA A 154 -11.39 4.74 6.07
C ALA A 154 -10.39 4.64 7.23
N ALA A 155 -10.15 3.42 7.74
CA ALA A 155 -9.14 3.18 8.77
C ALA A 155 -7.73 3.54 8.26
N THR A 156 -7.41 3.17 7.03
CA THR A 156 -6.10 3.43 6.41
C THR A 156 -5.87 4.91 6.16
N GLU A 157 -6.89 5.66 5.74
CA GLU A 157 -6.81 7.12 5.54
C GLU A 157 -6.39 7.85 6.82
N THR A 158 -6.85 7.36 7.97
CA THR A 158 -6.60 7.96 9.28
C THR A 158 -5.17 7.69 9.78
N ILE A 159 -4.57 6.58 9.35
CA ILE A 159 -3.26 6.11 9.82
C ILE A 159 -2.17 6.57 8.85
N LYS A 160 -1.79 7.84 8.97
CA LYS A 160 -0.63 8.41 8.26
C LYS A 160 0.57 8.38 9.21
N GLN A 161 1.61 7.63 8.85
CA GLN A 161 2.83 7.46 9.66
C GLN A 161 3.58 8.79 9.80
N GLY A 162 3.23 9.63 10.78
CA GLY A 162 3.99 10.84 11.17
C GLY A 162 4.44 11.74 10.00
N GLY A 163 3.70 11.76 8.88
CA GLY A 163 4.06 12.48 7.65
C GLY A 163 5.10 11.81 6.72
N LYS A 164 5.61 10.61 6.99
CA LYS A 164 6.64 9.91 6.17
C LYS A 164 6.07 9.02 5.05
N ARG A 165 5.02 8.22 5.31
CA ARG A 165 4.41 7.30 4.33
C ARG A 165 2.90 7.14 4.58
N ARG A 166 2.11 7.05 3.49
CA ARG A 166 0.68 6.70 3.52
C ARG A 166 0.53 5.18 3.55
N GLY A 167 -0.44 4.65 4.31
CA GLY A 167 -0.80 3.24 4.24
C GLY A 167 -1.29 2.85 2.84
N ALA A 168 -1.08 1.61 2.45
CA ALA A 168 -1.47 1.09 1.14
C ALA A 168 -1.96 -0.35 1.30
N ASN A 169 -3.08 -0.64 0.65
CA ASN A 169 -3.76 -1.93 0.73
C ASN A 169 -3.87 -2.59 -0.66
N MET A 170 -3.79 -3.92 -0.70
CA MET A 170 -4.33 -4.73 -1.78
C MET A 170 -5.65 -5.35 -1.31
N GLY A 171 -6.70 -5.24 -2.12
CA GLY A 171 -7.97 -5.94 -1.94
C GLY A 171 -8.16 -6.95 -3.05
N VAL A 172 -8.35 -8.21 -2.69
CA VAL A 172 -8.53 -9.31 -3.63
C VAL A 172 -9.89 -9.97 -3.42
N LEU A 173 -10.59 -10.24 -4.51
CA LEU A 173 -11.77 -11.09 -4.53
C LEU A 173 -11.63 -12.16 -5.62
N ARG A 174 -11.90 -13.42 -5.26
CA ARG A 174 -11.86 -14.55 -6.20
C ARG A 174 -13.00 -14.45 -7.21
N ILE A 175 -12.71 -14.81 -8.47
CA ILE A 175 -13.61 -14.63 -9.62
C ILE A 175 -14.96 -15.33 -9.46
N ASP A 176 -15.03 -16.42 -8.70
CA ASP A 176 -16.23 -17.21 -8.43
C ASP A 176 -16.99 -16.78 -7.15
N HIS A 177 -16.68 -15.61 -6.59
CA HIS A 177 -17.44 -15.04 -5.49
C HIS A 177 -18.79 -14.44 -5.98
N PRO A 178 -19.92 -14.61 -5.26
CA PRO A 178 -21.21 -14.09 -5.72
C PRO A 178 -21.26 -12.57 -5.96
N ASP A 179 -20.50 -11.80 -5.17
CA ASP A 179 -20.39 -10.34 -5.29
C ASP A 179 -19.30 -9.87 -6.28
N ILE A 180 -18.80 -10.74 -7.17
CA ILE A 180 -17.68 -10.40 -8.07
C ILE A 180 -17.99 -9.23 -9.00
N MET A 181 -19.22 -9.13 -9.51
CA MET A 181 -19.60 -8.05 -10.42
C MET A 181 -19.57 -6.69 -9.74
N ASP A 182 -20.09 -6.62 -8.51
CA ASP A 182 -20.04 -5.41 -7.69
C ASP A 182 -18.58 -5.02 -7.39
N PHE A 183 -17.72 -6.02 -7.13
CA PHE A 183 -16.30 -5.79 -6.87
C PHE A 183 -15.56 -5.25 -8.08
N ILE A 184 -15.83 -5.78 -9.28
CA ILE A 184 -15.24 -5.32 -10.54
C ILE A 184 -15.55 -3.83 -10.76
N VAL A 185 -16.80 -3.40 -10.54
CA VAL A 185 -17.21 -1.99 -10.72
C VAL A 185 -16.88 -1.07 -9.54
N ALA A 186 -16.32 -1.59 -8.44
CA ALA A 186 -16.23 -0.85 -7.17
C ALA A 186 -15.42 0.45 -7.25
N LYS A 187 -14.45 0.54 -8.16
CA LYS A 187 -13.59 1.72 -8.38
C LYS A 187 -13.90 2.47 -9.68
N GLU A 188 -15.05 2.20 -10.30
CA GLU A 188 -15.57 3.05 -11.37
C GLU A 188 -15.76 4.49 -10.85
N ASP A 189 -16.25 4.64 -9.61
CA ASP A 189 -16.17 5.87 -8.84
C ASP A 189 -14.75 6.06 -8.26
N GLN A 190 -13.97 6.93 -8.90
CA GLN A 190 -12.58 7.23 -8.50
C GLN A 190 -12.47 7.98 -7.17
N SER A 191 -13.57 8.38 -6.53
CA SER A 191 -13.56 9.04 -5.22
C SER A 191 -13.51 8.04 -4.06
N ARG A 192 -13.73 6.75 -4.32
CA ARG A 192 -13.83 5.69 -3.30
C ARG A 192 -12.63 4.75 -3.35
N PHE A 193 -12.34 4.12 -2.20
CA PHE A 193 -11.28 3.11 -2.06
C PHE A 193 -9.89 3.65 -2.46
N ASN A 194 -9.59 4.89 -2.07
CA ASN A 194 -8.38 5.61 -2.46
C ASN A 194 -7.09 5.00 -1.89
N ASN A 195 -7.19 4.17 -0.84
CA ASN A 195 -6.05 3.51 -0.21
C ASN A 195 -5.92 2.03 -0.62
N PHE A 196 -6.77 1.55 -1.53
CA PHE A 196 -6.72 0.20 -2.07
C PHE A 196 -6.28 0.19 -3.52
N ASN A 197 -5.44 -0.77 -3.88
CA ASN A 197 -5.44 -1.36 -5.20
C ASN A 197 -6.40 -2.56 -5.19
N PHE A 198 -7.26 -2.71 -6.20
CA PHE A 198 -8.11 -3.89 -6.34
C PHE A 198 -7.64 -4.81 -7.43
N SER A 199 -7.70 -6.11 -7.17
CA SER A 199 -7.42 -7.14 -8.17
C SER A 199 -8.35 -8.33 -8.04
N VAL A 200 -8.73 -8.88 -9.19
CA VAL A 200 -9.54 -10.09 -9.27
C VAL A 200 -8.60 -11.31 -9.27
N ALA A 201 -8.83 -12.24 -8.34
CA ALA A 201 -8.15 -13.53 -8.35
C ALA A 201 -8.82 -14.48 -9.35
N ILE A 202 -8.17 -14.64 -10.50
CA ILE A 202 -8.62 -15.44 -11.65
C ILE A 202 -8.12 -16.87 -11.52
N THR A 203 -9.05 -17.83 -11.64
CA THR A 203 -8.77 -19.27 -11.67
C THR A 203 -8.56 -19.78 -13.10
N ASP A 204 -7.88 -20.91 -13.24
CA ASP A 204 -7.73 -21.62 -14.52
C ASP A 204 -9.09 -22.04 -15.08
N ALA A 205 -10.00 -22.49 -14.21
CA ALA A 205 -11.35 -22.88 -14.61
C ALA A 205 -12.11 -21.71 -15.26
N PHE A 206 -11.96 -20.48 -14.74
CA PHE A 206 -12.54 -19.30 -15.36
C PHE A 206 -11.89 -18.97 -16.70
N MET A 207 -10.54 -19.03 -16.79
CA MET A 207 -9.85 -18.77 -18.06
C MET A 207 -10.23 -19.78 -19.15
N GLN A 208 -10.41 -21.05 -18.78
CA GLN A 208 -10.92 -22.08 -19.68
C GLN A 208 -12.35 -21.76 -20.14
N ALA A 209 -13.22 -21.33 -19.22
CA ALA A 209 -14.58 -20.92 -19.57
C ALA A 209 -14.63 -19.70 -20.51
N VAL A 210 -13.70 -18.74 -20.35
CA VAL A 210 -13.54 -17.61 -21.28
C VAL A 210 -13.16 -18.08 -22.68
N GLU A 211 -12.21 -19.01 -22.79
CA GLU A 211 -11.76 -19.59 -24.06
C GLU A 211 -12.91 -20.35 -24.74
N ASP A 212 -13.58 -21.24 -24.02
CA ASP A 212 -14.67 -22.06 -24.52
C ASP A 212 -15.96 -21.27 -24.79
N GLY A 213 -16.13 -20.08 -24.19
CA GLY A 213 -17.36 -19.31 -24.25
C GLY A 213 -18.49 -19.97 -23.45
N SER A 214 -18.16 -20.52 -22.29
CA SER A 214 -19.09 -21.20 -21.39
C SER A 214 -19.35 -20.39 -20.12
N GLU A 215 -20.33 -20.84 -19.34
CA GLU A 215 -20.61 -20.29 -18.02
C GLU A 215 -19.69 -20.87 -16.94
N PHE A 216 -19.47 -20.10 -15.88
CA PHE A 216 -18.79 -20.56 -14.67
C PHE A 216 -19.68 -20.35 -13.43
N GLU A 217 -19.40 -21.11 -12.38
CA GLU A 217 -20.18 -21.15 -11.14
C GLU A 217 -19.75 -20.05 -10.16
N LEU A 218 -20.71 -19.40 -9.51
CA LEU A 218 -20.49 -18.56 -8.34
C LEU A 218 -20.84 -19.35 -7.08
N ILE A 219 -19.91 -19.36 -6.13
CA ILE A 219 -19.94 -20.24 -4.95
C ILE A 219 -20.03 -19.38 -3.70
N GLU A 220 -21.07 -19.57 -2.90
CA GLU A 220 -21.22 -18.88 -1.62
C GLU A 220 -20.16 -19.37 -0.62
N PRO A 221 -19.27 -18.51 -0.10
CA PRO A 221 -18.19 -18.94 0.79
C PRO A 221 -18.69 -19.62 2.08
N SER A 222 -19.84 -19.18 2.60
CA SER A 222 -20.39 -19.67 3.86
C SER A 222 -21.06 -21.04 3.78
N THR A 223 -21.63 -21.41 2.62
CA THR A 223 -22.32 -22.70 2.41
C THR A 223 -21.56 -23.65 1.51
N ARG A 224 -20.63 -23.14 0.68
CA ARG A 224 -19.94 -23.85 -0.41
C ARG A 224 -20.87 -24.34 -1.51
N GLU A 225 -22.08 -23.82 -1.58
CA GLU A 225 -23.05 -24.16 -2.62
C GLU A 225 -22.93 -23.21 -3.82
N VAL A 226 -23.22 -23.75 -5.00
CA VAL A 226 -23.36 -22.95 -6.22
C VAL A 226 -24.65 -22.17 -6.14
N VAL A 227 -24.56 -20.83 -6.13
CA VAL A 227 -25.73 -19.95 -6.00
C VAL A 227 -26.15 -19.33 -7.33
N LYS A 228 -25.24 -19.25 -8.29
CA LYS A 228 -25.48 -18.64 -9.61
C LYS A 228 -24.47 -19.14 -10.63
N ARG A 229 -24.78 -19.02 -11.92
CA ARG A 229 -23.83 -19.13 -13.03
C ARG A 229 -23.78 -17.82 -13.81
N LEU A 230 -22.61 -17.48 -14.34
CA LEU A 230 -22.41 -16.31 -15.20
C LEU A 230 -21.65 -16.70 -16.47
N ASP A 231 -21.95 -16.04 -17.58
CA ASP A 231 -21.16 -16.15 -18.81
C ASP A 231 -19.74 -15.58 -18.58
N ALA A 232 -18.72 -16.43 -18.79
CA ALA A 232 -17.35 -16.07 -18.45
C ALA A 232 -16.81 -14.92 -19.31
N ARG A 233 -17.18 -14.87 -20.60
CA ARG A 233 -16.75 -13.81 -21.53
C ARG A 233 -17.30 -12.45 -21.13
N THR A 234 -18.56 -12.39 -20.73
CA THR A 234 -19.21 -11.16 -20.26
C THR A 234 -18.51 -10.61 -19.01
N VAL A 235 -18.18 -11.47 -18.04
CA VAL A 235 -17.46 -11.05 -16.83
C VAL A 235 -16.05 -10.59 -17.18
N PHE A 236 -15.34 -11.33 -18.03
CA PHE A 236 -13.99 -10.99 -18.46
C PHE A 236 -13.98 -9.66 -19.22
N ASP A 237 -14.88 -9.45 -20.18
CA ASP A 237 -14.99 -8.21 -20.93
C ASP A 237 -15.30 -7.01 -20.02
N LYS A 238 -16.03 -7.20 -18.91
CA LYS A 238 -16.24 -6.14 -17.91
C LYS A 238 -14.96 -5.80 -17.13
N ILE A 239 -14.13 -6.80 -16.79
CA ILE A 239 -12.81 -6.57 -16.20
C ILE A 239 -11.95 -5.75 -17.17
N ILE A 240 -11.92 -6.14 -18.45
CA ILE A 240 -11.16 -5.44 -19.50
C ILE A 240 -11.64 -4.00 -19.67
N ASP A 241 -12.95 -3.78 -19.71
CA ASP A 241 -13.57 -2.47 -19.88
C ASP A 241 -13.12 -1.47 -18.82
N LEU A 242 -13.15 -1.87 -17.55
CA LEU A 242 -12.75 -1.00 -16.45
C LEU A 242 -11.23 -0.85 -16.35
N ALA A 243 -10.46 -1.93 -16.55
CA ALA A 243 -9.01 -1.85 -16.60
C ALA A 243 -8.52 -0.90 -17.72
N TRP A 244 -9.22 -0.87 -18.86
CA TRP A 244 -8.99 0.09 -19.94
C TRP A 244 -9.41 1.52 -19.56
N HIS A 245 -10.53 1.68 -18.85
CA HIS A 245 -11.08 2.98 -18.47
C HIS A 245 -10.27 3.68 -17.38
N ASN A 246 -9.86 2.98 -16.31
CA ASN A 246 -9.22 3.57 -15.14
C ASN A 246 -8.03 2.76 -14.58
N GLY A 247 -7.56 1.70 -15.25
CA GLY A 247 -6.44 0.86 -14.81
C GLY A 247 -6.78 -0.16 -13.72
N GLU A 248 -8.06 -0.30 -13.33
CA GLU A 248 -8.49 -1.25 -12.29
C GLU A 248 -9.81 -1.96 -12.66
N PRO A 249 -10.06 -3.18 -12.14
CA PRO A 249 -9.17 -3.95 -11.27
C PRO A 249 -7.99 -4.57 -12.04
N GLY A 250 -6.88 -4.79 -11.34
CA GLY A 250 -5.82 -5.69 -11.83
C GLY A 250 -6.27 -7.15 -11.83
N VAL A 251 -5.43 -8.05 -12.35
CA VAL A 251 -5.70 -9.50 -12.33
C VAL A 251 -4.57 -10.25 -11.66
N LEU A 252 -4.94 -11.27 -10.88
CA LEU A 252 -4.04 -12.16 -10.15
C LEU A 252 -4.37 -13.60 -10.54
N PHE A 253 -3.44 -14.32 -11.15
CA PHE A 253 -3.65 -15.70 -11.58
C PHE A 253 -3.39 -16.66 -10.41
N ILE A 254 -4.41 -16.88 -9.59
CA ILE A 254 -4.27 -17.51 -8.28
C ILE A 254 -3.84 -18.98 -8.37
N ASP A 255 -4.27 -19.70 -9.40
CA ASP A 255 -3.91 -21.11 -9.58
C ASP A 255 -2.47 -21.26 -10.08
N VAL A 256 -2.00 -20.34 -10.93
CA VAL A 256 -0.59 -20.24 -11.34
C VAL A 256 0.28 -19.98 -10.12
N ALA A 257 -0.11 -19.03 -9.26
CA ALA A 257 0.64 -18.71 -8.05
C ALA A 257 0.68 -19.87 -7.03
N ASN A 258 -0.43 -20.58 -6.87
CA ASN A 258 -0.50 -21.71 -5.93
C ASN A 258 0.23 -22.96 -6.42
N ARG A 259 0.33 -23.20 -7.74
CA ARG A 259 1.21 -24.25 -8.29
C ARG A 259 2.66 -24.06 -7.90
N ASP A 260 3.10 -22.81 -7.82
CA ASP A 260 4.46 -22.43 -7.45
C ASP A 260 4.60 -22.11 -5.94
N ASN A 261 3.59 -22.43 -5.13
CA ASN A 261 3.69 -22.21 -3.69
C ASN A 261 4.75 -23.14 -3.10
N MET A 262 5.74 -22.54 -2.45
CA MET A 262 6.87 -23.26 -1.84
C MET A 262 6.53 -23.88 -0.48
N THR A 263 5.38 -23.52 0.09
CA THR A 263 4.89 -24.05 1.37
C THR A 263 3.41 -24.44 1.27
N PRO A 264 3.01 -25.33 0.33
CA PRO A 264 1.61 -25.66 0.09
C PRO A 264 0.98 -26.41 1.28
N GLN A 265 1.79 -27.09 2.09
CA GLN A 265 1.38 -27.75 3.33
C GLN A 265 0.86 -26.77 4.40
N LEU A 266 1.15 -25.48 4.29
CA LEU A 266 0.67 -24.45 5.21
C LEU A 266 -0.64 -23.79 4.76
N GLY A 267 -1.07 -24.02 3.51
CA GLY A 267 -2.27 -23.44 2.94
C GLY A 267 -2.05 -22.89 1.53
N CYS A 268 -3.11 -22.28 0.98
CA CYS A 268 -3.10 -21.64 -0.33
C CYS A 268 -2.96 -20.13 -0.21
N PHE A 269 -2.31 -19.53 -1.19
CA PHE A 269 -2.32 -18.08 -1.39
C PHE A 269 -3.73 -17.59 -1.73
N GLU A 270 -4.15 -16.50 -1.11
CA GLU A 270 -5.46 -15.87 -1.31
C GLU A 270 -5.38 -14.41 -1.74
N ALA A 271 -4.22 -13.77 -1.55
CA ALA A 271 -3.96 -12.38 -1.90
C ALA A 271 -2.45 -12.11 -2.05
N THR A 272 -2.13 -10.95 -2.61
CA THR A 272 -0.77 -10.40 -2.63
C THR A 272 -0.66 -9.18 -1.70
N ASN A 273 0.55 -8.71 -1.48
CA ASN A 273 0.80 -7.36 -0.95
C ASN A 273 0.31 -6.25 -1.95
N PRO A 274 0.35 -4.95 -1.56
CA PRO A 274 -0.16 -3.83 -2.37
C PRO A 274 0.29 -3.73 -3.82
N CYS A 275 1.52 -4.13 -4.14
CA CYS A 275 2.07 -3.99 -5.49
C CYS A 275 2.07 -5.30 -6.32
N GLY A 276 1.53 -6.39 -5.77
CA GLY A 276 1.34 -7.64 -6.52
C GLY A 276 2.59 -8.52 -6.69
N GLU A 277 3.74 -8.11 -6.17
CA GLU A 277 5.01 -8.83 -6.29
C GLU A 277 5.22 -9.92 -5.23
N GLN A 278 4.47 -9.88 -4.12
CA GLN A 278 4.54 -10.87 -3.06
C GLN A 278 3.21 -11.61 -2.88
N TRP A 279 3.18 -12.87 -3.31
CA TRP A 279 2.16 -13.83 -2.86
C TRP A 279 2.54 -14.36 -1.48
N LEU A 280 1.67 -14.14 -0.50
CA LEU A 280 1.92 -14.45 0.90
C LEU A 280 0.71 -15.18 1.49
N LEU A 281 0.98 -16.17 2.34
CA LEU A 281 -0.02 -16.84 3.15
C LEU A 281 -0.50 -15.91 4.28
N PRO A 282 -1.64 -16.22 4.93
CA PRO A 282 -2.09 -15.47 6.10
C PRO A 282 -0.99 -15.26 7.15
N TYR A 283 -0.84 -14.01 7.58
CA TYR A 283 0.18 -13.53 8.53
C TYR A 283 1.63 -13.62 8.06
N GLU A 284 1.92 -14.08 6.85
CA GLU A 284 3.29 -13.97 6.34
C GLU A 284 3.66 -12.51 6.07
N SER A 285 4.95 -12.23 6.27
CA SER A 285 5.59 -11.00 5.83
C SER A 285 6.79 -11.31 4.96
N CYS A 286 7.23 -10.32 4.19
CA CYS A 286 8.45 -10.43 3.40
C CYS A 286 9.27 -9.14 3.47
N ASN A 287 10.56 -9.30 3.76
CA ASN A 287 11.56 -8.26 3.57
C ASN A 287 12.16 -8.35 2.16
N LEU A 288 12.25 -7.20 1.51
CA LEU A 288 12.69 -7.09 0.12
C LEU A 288 14.04 -6.39 0.04
N GLY A 289 14.77 -6.64 -1.04
CA GLY A 289 15.92 -5.86 -1.44
C GLY A 289 16.22 -6.02 -2.92
N SER A 290 16.85 -5.02 -3.52
CA SER A 290 17.07 -4.95 -4.97
C SER A 290 18.54 -4.78 -5.31
N VAL A 291 19.04 -5.64 -6.19
CA VAL A 291 20.37 -5.50 -6.79
C VAL A 291 20.32 -4.49 -7.94
N ASN A 292 21.23 -3.51 -7.93
CA ASN A 292 21.34 -2.50 -8.98
C ASN A 292 22.15 -3.04 -10.17
N LEU A 293 21.47 -3.55 -11.20
CA LEU A 293 22.12 -4.16 -12.35
C LEU A 293 23.03 -3.19 -13.12
N ALA A 294 22.76 -1.89 -13.05
CA ALA A 294 23.55 -0.86 -13.73
C ALA A 294 25.02 -0.86 -13.30
N ASN A 295 25.30 -1.20 -12.04
CA ASN A 295 26.65 -1.18 -11.46
C ASN A 295 27.53 -2.35 -11.90
N PHE A 296 26.97 -3.37 -12.54
CA PHE A 296 27.70 -4.59 -12.91
C PHE A 296 28.10 -4.64 -14.38
N VAL A 297 27.86 -3.58 -15.14
CA VAL A 297 28.32 -3.48 -16.54
C VAL A 297 29.58 -2.63 -16.61
N LYS A 298 30.63 -3.16 -17.24
CA LYS A 298 31.88 -2.45 -17.53
C LYS A 298 32.28 -2.70 -18.97
N LYS A 299 32.40 -1.62 -19.76
CA LYS A 299 32.82 -1.67 -21.17
C LYS A 299 32.01 -2.71 -21.99
N GLY A 300 30.68 -2.69 -21.85
CA GLY A 300 29.77 -3.60 -22.57
C GLY A 300 29.85 -5.06 -22.12
N LYS A 301 30.39 -5.36 -20.93
CA LYS A 301 30.46 -6.71 -20.36
C LYS A 301 29.92 -6.73 -18.94
N ILE A 302 29.20 -7.79 -18.59
CA ILE A 302 28.66 -8.01 -17.24
C ILE A 302 29.72 -8.67 -16.36
N ASP A 303 29.96 -8.10 -15.19
CA ASP A 303 30.83 -8.62 -14.13
C ASP A 303 30.06 -9.63 -13.27
N TYR A 304 29.92 -10.86 -13.78
CA TYR A 304 29.17 -11.93 -13.13
C TYR A 304 29.79 -12.35 -11.79
N ASP A 305 31.11 -12.27 -11.63
CA ASP A 305 31.78 -12.63 -10.38
C ASP A 305 31.42 -11.66 -9.25
N ARG A 306 31.47 -10.34 -9.53
CA ARG A 306 31.03 -9.33 -8.57
C ARG A 306 29.53 -9.44 -8.31
N LEU A 307 28.71 -9.67 -9.34
CA LEU A 307 27.27 -9.86 -9.19
C LEU A 307 26.98 -11.05 -8.26
N LYS A 308 27.64 -12.20 -8.46
CA LYS A 308 27.48 -13.38 -7.60
C LYS A 308 27.83 -13.08 -6.15
N LYS A 309 28.94 -12.37 -5.90
CA LYS A 309 29.34 -11.96 -4.55
C LYS A 309 28.26 -11.10 -3.89
N VAL A 310 27.76 -10.07 -4.58
CA VAL A 310 26.72 -9.18 -4.05
C VAL A 310 25.43 -9.93 -3.77
N VAL A 311 24.97 -10.79 -4.69
CA VAL A 311 23.74 -11.57 -4.51
C VAL A 311 23.84 -12.49 -3.29
N ARG A 312 24.97 -13.16 -3.10
CA ARG A 312 25.20 -14.03 -1.94
C ARG A 312 25.22 -13.22 -0.63
N THR A 313 25.95 -12.10 -0.59
CA THR A 313 25.96 -11.21 0.59
C THR A 313 24.56 -10.64 0.87
N ALA A 314 23.83 -10.22 -0.15
CA ALA A 314 22.48 -9.69 -0.01
C ALA A 314 21.47 -10.75 0.44
N THR A 315 21.63 -12.01 0.01
CA THR A 315 20.80 -13.13 0.49
C THR A 315 20.99 -13.35 1.99
N HIS A 316 22.24 -13.31 2.46
CA HIS A 316 22.54 -13.37 3.90
C HIS A 316 21.99 -12.15 4.63
N PHE A 317 22.16 -10.95 4.08
CA PHE A 317 21.55 -9.73 4.63
C PHE A 317 20.04 -9.89 4.83
N LEU A 318 19.32 -10.35 3.80
CA LEU A 318 17.86 -10.52 3.88
C LEU A 318 17.45 -11.62 4.86
N ASP A 319 18.21 -12.72 5.00
CA ASP A 319 17.92 -13.72 6.03
C ASP A 319 18.11 -13.15 7.44
N ASN A 320 19.18 -12.37 7.67
CA ASN A 320 19.43 -11.73 8.96
C ASN A 320 18.40 -10.66 9.31
N VAL A 321 17.85 -9.96 8.30
CA VAL A 321 16.76 -9.01 8.50
C VAL A 321 15.54 -9.68 9.15
N ILE A 322 15.29 -10.96 8.89
CA ILE A 322 14.18 -11.69 9.54
C ILE A 322 14.42 -11.76 11.06
N ASP A 323 15.66 -12.03 11.47
CA ASP A 323 16.01 -12.26 12.87
C ASP A 323 16.11 -10.95 13.69
N CYS A 324 16.48 -9.82 13.09
CA CYS A 324 16.47 -8.51 13.78
C CYS A 324 15.16 -7.73 13.66
N ASN A 325 14.15 -8.27 12.96
CA ASN A 325 12.88 -7.62 12.76
C ASN A 325 12.04 -7.57 14.05
N ARG A 326 11.43 -6.42 14.33
CA ARG A 326 10.41 -6.29 15.38
C ARG A 326 9.02 -6.27 14.76
N PHE A 327 8.36 -7.42 14.79
CA PHE A 327 7.02 -7.55 14.24
C PHE A 327 5.97 -6.92 15.17
N PRO A 328 5.00 -6.18 14.62
CA PRO A 328 3.96 -5.53 15.44
C PRO A 328 2.93 -6.53 16.00
N ILE A 329 2.88 -7.75 15.46
CA ILE A 329 1.86 -8.78 15.74
C ILE A 329 2.57 -10.14 15.90
N PRO A 330 2.32 -10.88 17.00
CA PRO A 330 2.98 -12.17 17.26
C PRO A 330 2.78 -13.23 16.17
N GLU A 331 1.57 -13.33 15.61
CA GLU A 331 1.22 -14.28 14.56
C GLU A 331 2.03 -14.03 13.29
N ILE A 332 2.36 -12.77 13.01
CA ILE A 332 3.25 -12.41 11.91
C ILE A 332 4.68 -12.86 12.18
N ALA A 333 5.16 -12.68 13.42
CA ALA A 333 6.47 -13.14 13.83
C ALA A 333 6.60 -14.66 13.66
N GLU A 334 5.61 -15.40 14.16
CA GLU A 334 5.56 -16.86 14.07
C GLU A 334 5.61 -17.32 12.61
N MET A 335 4.70 -16.82 11.75
CA MET A 335 4.63 -17.25 10.35
C MET A 335 5.86 -16.82 9.54
N THR A 336 6.42 -15.64 9.81
CA THR A 336 7.64 -15.18 9.13
C THR A 336 8.85 -16.00 9.53
N LEU A 337 9.02 -16.32 10.82
CA LEU A 337 10.12 -17.18 11.30
C LEU A 337 9.98 -18.62 10.81
N LYS A 338 8.74 -19.09 10.64
CA LYS A 338 8.43 -20.45 10.17
C LYS A 338 8.77 -20.67 8.70
N THR A 339 8.57 -19.66 7.84
CA THR A 339 8.75 -19.78 6.38
C THR A 339 9.99 -19.06 5.86
N ARG A 340 10.45 -18.03 6.56
CA ARG A 340 11.66 -17.25 6.26
C ARG A 340 11.74 -16.74 4.82
N LYS A 341 10.61 -16.32 4.25
CA LYS A 341 10.54 -15.81 2.87
C LYS A 341 11.28 -14.48 2.74
N ILE A 342 12.14 -14.38 1.73
CA ILE A 342 12.84 -13.16 1.34
C ILE A 342 12.48 -12.77 -0.10
N GLY A 343 12.58 -11.48 -0.41
CA GLY A 343 12.28 -10.95 -1.75
C GLY A 343 13.49 -10.28 -2.37
N MET A 344 14.43 -11.06 -2.88
CA MET A 344 15.56 -10.56 -3.66
C MET A 344 15.10 -10.20 -5.08
N GLY A 345 15.21 -8.94 -5.42
CA GLY A 345 14.83 -8.39 -6.71
C GLY A 345 15.96 -7.67 -7.41
N ILE A 346 15.59 -6.97 -8.47
CA ILE A 346 16.50 -6.17 -9.30
C ILE A 346 15.99 -4.74 -9.42
N MET A 347 16.89 -3.82 -9.75
CA MET A 347 16.63 -2.49 -10.29
C MET A 347 17.71 -2.16 -11.32
N GLY A 348 17.54 -1.09 -12.10
CA GLY A 348 18.49 -0.72 -13.14
C GLY A 348 18.54 -1.70 -14.32
N MET A 349 17.49 -2.48 -14.55
CA MET A 349 17.48 -3.45 -15.66
C MET A 349 17.56 -2.75 -17.02
N HIS A 350 16.84 -1.64 -17.20
CA HIS A 350 16.94 -0.87 -18.44
C HIS A 350 18.32 -0.23 -18.62
N ASP A 351 18.94 0.26 -17.54
CA ASP A 351 20.32 0.76 -17.57
C ASP A 351 21.33 -0.32 -17.97
N LEU A 352 21.16 -1.55 -17.48
CA LEU A 352 21.99 -2.68 -17.91
C LEU A 352 21.83 -2.91 -19.42
N LEU A 353 20.61 -2.93 -19.92
CA LEU A 353 20.33 -3.15 -21.35
C LEU A 353 20.90 -2.03 -22.22
N ILE A 354 20.78 -0.77 -21.79
CA ILE A 354 21.38 0.40 -22.44
C ILE A 354 22.91 0.26 -22.51
N GLN A 355 23.57 -0.08 -21.39
CA GLN A 355 25.03 -0.25 -21.35
C GLN A 355 25.53 -1.46 -22.14
N MET A 356 24.67 -2.45 -22.35
CA MET A 356 24.90 -3.60 -23.24
C MET A 356 24.45 -3.32 -24.68
N GLU A 357 24.01 -2.08 -24.97
CA GLU A 357 23.53 -1.61 -26.27
C GLU A 357 22.45 -2.52 -26.88
N THR A 358 21.61 -3.10 -26.02
CA THR A 358 20.58 -4.08 -26.38
C THR A 358 19.18 -3.47 -26.16
N PRO A 359 18.29 -3.41 -27.17
CA PRO A 359 16.95 -2.86 -26.99
C PRO A 359 16.10 -3.67 -26.02
N TYR A 360 15.36 -2.99 -25.13
CA TYR A 360 14.51 -3.63 -24.12
C TYR A 360 13.49 -4.62 -24.70
N ALA A 361 12.82 -4.22 -25.80
CA ALA A 361 11.76 -4.99 -26.44
C ALA A 361 12.28 -6.06 -27.42
N SER A 362 13.60 -6.22 -27.56
CA SER A 362 14.18 -7.24 -28.45
C SER A 362 14.16 -8.64 -27.83
N GLU A 363 14.25 -9.67 -28.66
CA GLU A 363 14.40 -11.05 -28.18
C GLU A 363 15.71 -11.24 -27.42
N GLU A 364 16.80 -10.64 -27.89
CA GLU A 364 18.09 -10.62 -27.21
C GLU A 364 18.00 -9.94 -25.83
N GLY A 365 17.34 -8.78 -25.74
CA GLY A 365 17.13 -8.08 -24.48
C GLY A 365 16.36 -8.91 -23.46
N ARG A 366 15.28 -9.57 -23.90
CA ARG A 366 14.53 -10.53 -23.05
C ARG A 366 15.39 -11.72 -22.62
N ALA A 367 16.12 -12.33 -23.55
CA ALA A 367 16.98 -13.47 -23.25
C ALA A 367 18.08 -13.10 -22.24
N LEU A 368 18.69 -11.92 -22.39
CA LEU A 368 19.69 -11.40 -21.46
C LEU A 368 19.10 -11.13 -20.07
N SER A 369 17.97 -10.43 -20.00
CA SER A 369 17.26 -10.20 -18.73
C SER A 369 16.88 -11.52 -18.03
N GLY A 370 16.36 -12.48 -18.78
CA GLY A 370 16.04 -13.81 -18.28
C GLY A 370 17.27 -14.56 -17.77
N LYS A 371 18.39 -14.50 -18.49
CA LYS A 371 19.66 -15.12 -18.07
C LYS A 371 20.19 -14.54 -16.76
N ILE A 372 20.12 -13.21 -16.61
CA ILE A 372 20.58 -12.52 -15.40
C ILE A 372 19.68 -12.87 -14.21
N MET A 373 18.36 -12.86 -14.41
CA MET A 373 17.43 -13.22 -13.33
C MET A 373 17.65 -14.66 -12.85
N ARG A 374 17.87 -15.60 -13.78
CA ARG A 374 18.23 -16.99 -13.44
C ARG A 374 19.52 -17.07 -12.64
N PHE A 375 20.56 -16.37 -13.09
CA PHE A 375 21.84 -16.30 -12.39
C PHE A 375 21.71 -15.79 -10.95
N ILE A 376 20.90 -14.74 -10.73
CA ILE A 376 20.61 -14.19 -9.40
C ILE A 376 19.87 -15.22 -8.54
N ARG A 377 18.84 -15.86 -9.09
CA ARG A 377 18.08 -16.91 -8.39
C ARG A 377 18.99 -18.07 -7.97
N ASP A 378 19.85 -18.55 -8.87
CA ASP A 378 20.74 -19.68 -8.59
C ASP A 378 21.79 -19.31 -7.54
N ALA A 379 22.39 -18.11 -7.62
CA ALA A 379 23.34 -17.63 -6.62
C ALA A 379 22.69 -17.41 -5.24
N ALA A 380 21.45 -16.94 -5.19
CA ALA A 380 20.68 -16.80 -3.96
C ALA A 380 20.33 -18.18 -3.36
N GLU A 381 19.94 -19.14 -4.19
CA GLU A 381 19.67 -20.51 -3.76
C GLU A 381 20.92 -21.18 -3.20
N GLU A 382 22.06 -21.09 -3.89
CA GLU A 382 23.35 -21.60 -3.40
C GLU A 382 23.64 -21.07 -1.99
N ARG A 383 23.49 -19.75 -1.77
CA ARG A 383 23.74 -19.18 -0.44
C ARG A 383 22.70 -19.61 0.58
N SER A 384 21.42 -19.71 0.21
CA SER A 384 20.37 -20.17 1.13
C SER A 384 20.57 -21.64 1.55
N ILE A 385 21.09 -22.50 0.67
CA ILE A 385 21.48 -23.89 1.00
C ILE A 385 22.66 -23.90 1.99
N GLU A 386 23.67 -23.06 1.78
CA GLU A 386 24.78 -22.94 2.73
C GLU A 386 24.31 -22.46 4.11
N LEU A 387 23.49 -21.41 4.14
CA LEU A 387 22.87 -20.93 5.38
C LEU A 387 22.02 -22.00 6.05
N ALA A 388 21.37 -22.89 5.29
CA ALA A 388 20.62 -24.01 5.86
C ALA A 388 21.53 -25.03 6.55
N ARG A 389 22.75 -25.23 6.05
CA ARG A 389 23.75 -26.10 6.71
C ARG A 389 24.29 -25.47 7.99
N GLU A 390 24.43 -24.14 8.00
CA GLU A 390 24.92 -23.36 9.14
C GLU A 390 23.85 -23.18 10.24
N LYS A 391 22.60 -22.89 9.84
CA LYS A 391 21.52 -22.42 10.74
C LYS A 391 20.27 -23.30 10.75
N SER A 392 20.30 -24.45 10.08
CA SER A 392 19.15 -25.29 9.73
C SER A 392 18.24 -24.69 8.62
N PRO A 393 17.52 -25.53 7.85
CA PRO A 393 16.50 -25.08 6.90
C PRO A 393 15.39 -24.24 7.56
N PHE A 394 14.56 -23.56 6.77
CA PHE A 394 13.37 -22.89 7.33
C PHE A 394 12.48 -23.92 8.07
N PRO A 395 11.87 -23.58 9.21
CA PRO A 395 11.16 -24.55 10.06
C PRO A 395 10.02 -25.32 9.38
N ALA A 396 9.35 -24.73 8.38
CA ALA A 396 8.30 -25.43 7.62
C ALA A 396 8.83 -26.34 6.51
N TYR A 397 10.14 -26.46 6.30
CA TYR A 397 10.69 -27.32 5.25
C TYR A 397 10.31 -28.78 5.52
N ASP A 398 9.69 -29.42 4.53
CA ASP A 398 9.31 -30.83 4.59
C ASP A 398 9.87 -31.55 3.36
N PRO A 399 10.79 -32.52 3.50
CA PRO A 399 11.36 -33.24 2.37
C PRO A 399 10.34 -34.10 1.60
N GLN A 400 9.14 -34.34 2.14
CA GLN A 400 8.05 -35.03 1.43
C GLN A 400 7.28 -34.09 0.49
N VAL A 401 7.28 -32.79 0.78
CA VAL A 401 6.53 -31.77 0.02
C VAL A 401 7.47 -30.93 -0.85
N ASN A 402 8.65 -30.60 -0.33
CA ASN A 402 9.64 -29.77 -0.97
C ASN A 402 10.63 -30.62 -1.77
N VAL A 403 10.50 -30.61 -3.10
CA VAL A 403 11.32 -31.39 -4.04
C VAL A 403 12.67 -30.74 -4.40
N TYR A 404 13.07 -29.69 -3.68
CA TYR A 404 14.32 -28.96 -3.86
C TYR A 404 15.23 -29.16 -2.63
N PRO A 405 16.57 -28.95 -2.75
CA PRO A 405 17.48 -29.12 -1.62
C PRO A 405 17.07 -28.30 -0.39
N PRO A 406 17.40 -28.74 0.85
CA PRO A 406 17.11 -27.95 2.04
C PRO A 406 17.71 -26.54 1.97
N ARG A 407 16.85 -25.53 2.12
CA ARG A 407 17.19 -24.10 2.04
C ARG A 407 16.81 -23.39 3.32
N ARG A 408 17.50 -22.28 3.61
CA ARG A 408 17.21 -21.44 4.79
C ARG A 408 15.92 -20.64 4.62
N ASN A 409 15.48 -20.42 3.38
CA ASN A 409 14.36 -19.55 3.03
C ASN A 409 13.39 -20.30 2.10
N ALA A 410 12.07 -20.18 2.34
CA ALA A 410 11.07 -20.86 1.50
C ALA A 410 10.97 -20.26 0.09
N ALA A 411 11.08 -18.94 -0.02
CA ALA A 411 11.13 -18.20 -1.28
C ALA A 411 12.30 -17.20 -1.23
N LEU A 412 12.93 -16.97 -2.37
CA LEU A 412 14.16 -16.19 -2.49
C LEU A 412 13.97 -14.91 -3.30
N THR A 413 13.17 -14.95 -4.36
CA THR A 413 13.17 -13.89 -5.38
C THR A 413 11.77 -13.31 -5.66
N SER A 414 11.75 -12.00 -5.91
CA SER A 414 10.59 -11.20 -6.33
C SER A 414 11.08 -9.98 -7.09
N ILE A 415 10.27 -9.38 -7.97
CA ILE A 415 10.64 -8.08 -8.57
C ILE A 415 9.65 -7.01 -8.14
N GLN A 416 10.10 -6.18 -7.22
CA GLN A 416 9.37 -5.04 -6.66
C GLN A 416 9.47 -3.77 -7.54
N PRO A 417 8.58 -2.78 -7.37
CA PRO A 417 8.63 -1.55 -8.16
C PRO A 417 9.86 -0.69 -7.89
N THR A 418 10.48 -0.77 -6.71
CA THR A 418 11.65 0.01 -6.29
C THR A 418 11.52 1.54 -6.32
N GLY A 419 10.30 2.09 -6.41
CA GLY A 419 10.08 3.50 -6.73
C GLY A 419 10.92 4.53 -5.94
N THR A 420 11.15 4.34 -4.63
CA THR A 420 12.03 5.26 -3.88
C THR A 420 13.50 4.84 -3.84
N VAL A 421 13.80 3.54 -3.79
CA VAL A 421 15.20 3.08 -3.70
C VAL A 421 15.94 3.21 -5.03
N SER A 422 15.25 3.10 -6.18
CA SER A 422 15.86 3.37 -7.49
C SER A 422 16.18 4.85 -7.68
N MET A 423 15.41 5.77 -7.06
CA MET A 423 15.75 7.20 -7.01
C MET A 423 17.00 7.48 -6.18
N ILE A 424 17.20 6.73 -5.08
CA ILE A 424 18.43 6.82 -4.26
C ILE A 424 19.62 6.28 -5.06
N ALA A 425 19.42 5.16 -5.76
CA ALA A 425 20.45 4.51 -6.58
C ALA A 425 20.68 5.17 -7.95
N ASP A 426 19.89 6.18 -8.31
CA ASP A 426 19.93 6.86 -9.61
C ASP A 426 19.90 5.87 -10.80
N CYS A 427 18.89 5.00 -10.82
CA CYS A 427 18.71 3.97 -11.85
C CYS A 427 17.23 3.73 -12.18
N ALA A 428 16.98 2.99 -13.26
CA ALA A 428 15.65 2.55 -13.67
C ALA A 428 14.98 1.70 -12.57
N SER A 429 13.67 1.86 -12.45
CA SER A 429 12.89 1.18 -11.41
C SER A 429 12.66 -0.29 -11.74
N GLY A 430 13.08 -1.21 -10.86
CA GLY A 430 12.73 -2.62 -10.98
C GLY A 430 13.17 -3.25 -12.30
N CYS A 431 12.22 -3.88 -12.96
CA CYS A 431 12.34 -4.34 -14.34
C CYS A 431 11.66 -3.40 -15.35
N GLU A 432 11.25 -2.19 -14.94
CA GLU A 432 10.58 -1.24 -15.82
C GLU A 432 11.58 -0.59 -16.80
N PRO A 433 11.17 -0.33 -18.05
CA PRO A 433 11.85 0.63 -18.89
C PRO A 433 11.65 2.05 -18.32
N TYR A 434 12.50 2.99 -18.78
CA TYR A 434 12.38 4.38 -18.35
C TYR A 434 11.07 4.96 -18.86
N PHE A 435 10.34 5.67 -18.00
CA PHE A 435 9.14 6.38 -18.44
C PHE A 435 9.48 7.57 -19.34
N SER A 436 10.57 8.28 -19.02
CA SER A 436 11.14 9.32 -19.86
C SER A 436 12.66 9.31 -19.75
N ILE A 437 13.34 9.63 -20.86
CA ILE A 437 14.80 9.81 -20.93
C ILE A 437 15.20 11.24 -20.58
N VAL A 438 14.34 12.22 -20.85
CA VAL A 438 14.55 13.63 -20.55
C VAL A 438 13.32 14.19 -19.83
N MET A 439 13.52 14.65 -18.61
CA MET A 439 12.46 15.22 -17.79
C MET A 439 12.68 16.71 -17.59
N VAL A 440 11.59 17.48 -17.54
CA VAL A 440 11.64 18.88 -17.12
C VAL A 440 11.16 19.00 -15.69
N LYS A 441 11.95 19.67 -14.86
CA LYS A 441 11.54 20.10 -13.54
C LYS A 441 11.39 21.62 -13.55
N HIS A 442 10.19 22.10 -13.26
CA HIS A 442 9.96 23.51 -13.01
C HIS A 442 10.61 23.91 -11.68
N VAL A 443 11.49 24.89 -11.72
CA VAL A 443 12.11 25.51 -10.54
C VAL A 443 11.36 26.81 -10.25
N MET A 444 11.49 27.33 -9.02
CA MET A 444 10.99 28.66 -8.68
C MET A 444 11.57 29.69 -9.65
N ASP A 445 10.81 30.74 -9.96
CA ASP A 445 11.12 31.82 -10.92
C ASP A 445 10.90 31.49 -12.41
N GLY A 446 10.25 30.38 -12.75
CA GLY A 446 9.83 30.06 -14.12
C GLY A 446 10.91 29.36 -14.96
N ASP A 447 12.07 29.09 -14.36
CA ASP A 447 13.17 28.37 -14.99
C ASP A 447 12.85 26.86 -15.16
N ARG A 448 13.20 26.33 -16.34
CA ARG A 448 13.07 24.90 -16.68
C ARG A 448 14.43 24.21 -16.45
N LEU A 449 14.50 23.32 -15.46
CA LEU A 449 15.67 22.45 -15.28
C LEU A 449 15.45 21.15 -16.08
N ILE A 450 16.28 20.92 -17.08
CA ILE A 450 16.27 19.70 -17.89
C ILE A 450 17.13 18.64 -17.18
N LEU A 451 16.53 17.49 -16.85
CA LEU A 451 17.18 16.33 -16.28
C LEU A 451 17.27 15.24 -17.35
N VAL A 452 18.48 14.93 -17.79
CA VAL A 452 18.74 13.94 -18.83
C VAL A 452 19.24 12.65 -18.20
N ASN A 453 18.82 11.50 -18.73
CA ASN A 453 19.41 10.21 -18.37
C ASN A 453 20.93 10.23 -18.61
N LYS A 454 21.70 9.86 -17.58
CA LYS A 454 23.18 9.92 -17.60
C LYS A 454 23.84 9.14 -18.74
N TYR A 455 23.27 8.01 -19.15
CA TYR A 455 23.82 7.21 -20.24
C TYR A 455 23.50 7.85 -21.59
N PHE A 456 22.27 8.34 -21.76
CA PHE A 456 21.85 9.06 -22.95
C PHE A 456 22.68 10.33 -23.16
N GLU A 457 22.84 11.16 -22.11
CA GLU A 457 23.66 12.36 -22.18
C GLU A 457 25.11 12.05 -22.56
N LYS A 458 25.71 11.05 -21.91
CA LYS A 458 27.08 10.64 -22.21
C LYS A 458 27.24 10.25 -23.69
N ILE A 459 26.38 9.36 -24.18
CA ILE A 459 26.41 8.88 -25.57
C ILE A 459 26.18 10.04 -26.55
N ALA A 460 25.18 10.88 -26.28
CA ALA A 460 24.88 12.04 -27.11
C ALA A 460 26.05 13.01 -27.24
N ARG A 461 26.83 13.19 -26.15
CA ARG A 461 28.04 14.02 -26.16
C ARG A 461 29.19 13.34 -26.89
N GLU A 462 29.40 12.03 -26.66
CA GLU A 462 30.47 11.26 -27.31
C GLU A 462 30.27 11.14 -28.83
N GLU A 463 29.04 10.98 -29.29
CA GLU A 463 28.70 10.88 -30.72
C GLU A 463 28.33 12.23 -31.37
N GLY A 464 28.35 13.32 -30.61
CA GLY A 464 28.22 14.68 -31.16
C GLY A 464 26.82 15.13 -31.54
N PHE A 465 25.76 14.46 -31.04
CA PHE A 465 24.37 14.86 -31.27
C PHE A 465 23.70 15.58 -30.09
N TYR A 466 24.43 15.80 -28.98
CA TYR A 466 23.89 16.54 -27.83
C TYR A 466 23.70 18.02 -28.13
N SER A 467 22.50 18.54 -27.88
CA SER A 467 22.21 19.98 -27.77
C SER A 467 21.08 20.23 -26.78
N GLU A 468 21.07 21.40 -26.12
CA GLU A 468 19.97 21.78 -25.21
C GLU A 468 18.62 21.85 -25.94
N GLU A 469 18.63 22.30 -27.20
CA GLU A 469 17.44 22.31 -28.05
C GLU A 469 16.90 20.90 -28.28
N LEU A 470 17.76 19.92 -28.60
CA LEU A 470 17.35 18.53 -28.74
C LEU A 470 16.83 17.95 -27.43
N MET A 471 17.48 18.23 -26.29
CA MET A 471 16.99 17.75 -25.00
C MET A 471 15.61 18.34 -24.68
N SER A 472 15.38 19.62 -24.98
CA SER A 472 14.04 20.22 -24.87
C SER A 472 13.03 19.54 -25.79
N LYS A 473 13.37 19.29 -27.07
CA LYS A 473 12.48 18.58 -28.01
C LYS A 473 12.11 17.18 -27.51
N VAL A 474 13.08 16.41 -27.01
CA VAL A 474 12.84 15.06 -26.45
C VAL A 474 11.96 15.16 -25.21
N ALA A 475 12.19 16.13 -24.33
CA ALA A 475 11.35 16.34 -23.16
C ALA A 475 9.93 16.75 -23.54
N ASP A 476 9.77 17.64 -24.52
CA ASP A 476 8.47 18.15 -24.98
C ASP A 476 7.65 17.07 -25.72
N THR A 477 8.32 16.18 -26.44
CA THR A 477 7.67 15.04 -27.13
C THR A 477 7.50 13.82 -26.22
N GLY A 478 8.23 13.74 -25.10
CA GLY A 478 8.22 12.60 -24.20
C GLY A 478 8.94 11.35 -24.71
N THR A 479 9.53 11.40 -25.91
CA THR A 479 10.12 10.24 -26.59
C THR A 479 11.40 10.61 -27.33
N VAL A 480 12.32 9.65 -27.43
CA VAL A 480 13.52 9.74 -28.28
C VAL A 480 13.25 9.34 -29.73
N ILE A 481 12.06 8.81 -30.04
CA ILE A 481 11.71 8.33 -31.38
C ILE A 481 11.35 9.49 -32.32
N GLY A 482 11.85 9.44 -33.55
CA GLY A 482 11.47 10.34 -34.63
C GLY A 482 12.30 11.63 -34.74
N HIS A 483 13.23 11.88 -33.81
CA HIS A 483 14.17 13.01 -33.89
C HIS A 483 15.31 12.67 -34.84
N LYS A 484 15.49 13.46 -35.92
CA LYS A 484 16.49 13.19 -36.97
C LYS A 484 17.93 13.30 -36.45
N GLU A 485 18.11 14.10 -35.41
CA GLU A 485 19.38 14.33 -34.73
C GLU A 485 19.86 13.09 -33.96
N ILE A 486 18.95 12.19 -33.55
CA ILE A 486 19.29 10.99 -32.78
C ILE A 486 19.46 9.81 -33.75
N PRO A 487 20.62 9.12 -33.79
CA PRO A 487 20.80 7.92 -34.62
C PRO A 487 19.75 6.85 -34.33
N GLU A 488 19.24 6.18 -35.37
CA GLU A 488 18.14 5.18 -35.25
C GLU A 488 18.44 4.08 -34.23
N ARG A 489 19.70 3.65 -34.15
CA ARG A 489 20.18 2.68 -33.15
C ARG A 489 19.85 3.12 -31.72
N TRP A 490 20.16 4.37 -31.39
CA TRP A 490 19.92 4.92 -30.05
C TRP A 490 18.44 5.19 -29.79
N GLN A 491 17.67 5.53 -30.83
CA GLN A 491 16.21 5.57 -30.73
C GLN A 491 15.65 4.19 -30.31
N GLN A 492 16.17 3.08 -30.85
CA GLN A 492 15.71 1.74 -30.44
C GLN A 492 16.14 1.35 -29.02
N ILE A 493 17.37 1.69 -28.62
CA ILE A 493 17.92 1.32 -27.30
C ILE A 493 17.26 2.12 -26.17
N PHE A 494 16.98 3.40 -26.40
CA PHE A 494 16.42 4.32 -25.41
C PHE A 494 14.89 4.45 -25.45
N ARG A 495 14.19 3.50 -26.10
CA ARG A 495 12.72 3.44 -26.07
C ARG A 495 12.21 3.53 -24.64
N THR A 496 11.30 4.46 -24.42
CA THR A 496 10.63 4.63 -23.14
C THR A 496 9.50 3.61 -22.97
N ALA A 497 8.90 3.60 -21.78
CA ALA A 497 7.74 2.78 -21.48
C ALA A 497 6.56 3.00 -22.42
N GLN A 498 6.39 4.21 -22.98
CA GLN A 498 5.32 4.49 -23.94
C GLN A 498 5.67 4.08 -25.37
N ASP A 499 6.95 3.99 -25.70
CA ASP A 499 7.44 3.57 -27.02
C ASP A 499 7.45 2.05 -27.22
N ILE A 500 7.30 1.29 -26.12
CA ILE A 500 7.33 -0.17 -26.12
C ILE A 500 5.92 -0.70 -26.31
N ARG A 501 5.75 -1.66 -27.23
CA ARG A 501 4.46 -2.28 -27.50
C ARG A 501 3.98 -3.05 -26.25
N PRO A 502 2.67 -3.06 -25.94
CA PRO A 502 2.14 -3.79 -24.79
C PRO A 502 2.57 -5.27 -24.76
N GLU A 503 2.57 -5.94 -25.92
CA GLU A 503 3.03 -7.33 -26.04
C GLU A 503 4.47 -7.55 -25.57
N ASP A 504 5.37 -6.59 -25.79
CA ASP A 504 6.78 -6.71 -25.46
C ASP A 504 7.01 -6.51 -23.96
N HIS A 505 6.22 -5.66 -23.31
CA HIS A 505 6.19 -5.58 -21.84
C HIS A 505 5.79 -6.92 -21.21
N ILE A 506 4.78 -7.58 -21.76
CA ILE A 506 4.23 -8.84 -21.23
C ILE A 506 5.19 -9.99 -21.49
N LYS A 507 5.78 -10.06 -22.70
CA LYS A 507 6.82 -11.03 -23.03
C LYS A 507 8.03 -10.88 -22.12
N MET A 508 8.43 -9.65 -21.76
CA MET A 508 9.50 -9.43 -20.78
C MET A 508 9.10 -9.93 -19.39
N GLN A 509 7.90 -9.59 -18.90
CA GLN A 509 7.42 -10.07 -17.60
C GLN A 509 7.35 -11.61 -17.53
N GLY A 510 6.76 -12.25 -18.54
CA GLY A 510 6.67 -13.71 -18.62
C GLY A 510 8.03 -14.39 -18.80
N CYS A 511 9.00 -13.73 -19.44
CA CYS A 511 10.39 -14.20 -19.47
C CYS A 511 11.01 -14.18 -18.07
N LEU A 512 10.92 -13.05 -17.36
CA LEU A 512 11.47 -12.90 -16.01
C LEU A 512 10.82 -13.86 -15.01
N GLN A 513 9.49 -14.00 -15.04
CA GLN A 513 8.73 -14.87 -14.14
C GLN A 513 9.22 -16.33 -14.25
N ARG A 514 9.38 -16.84 -15.47
CA ARG A 514 9.85 -18.21 -15.75
C ARG A 514 11.36 -18.40 -15.59
N SER A 515 12.12 -17.30 -15.52
CA SER A 515 13.58 -17.37 -15.44
C SER A 515 14.12 -17.49 -14.02
N GLY A 516 13.37 -17.10 -12.99
CA GLY A 516 13.85 -17.26 -11.62
C GLY A 516 13.15 -16.37 -10.59
N VAL A 517 11.90 -15.98 -10.81
CA VAL A 517 11.12 -15.23 -9.80
C VAL A 517 10.17 -16.20 -9.09
N ASP A 518 10.49 -16.52 -7.84
CA ASP A 518 9.72 -17.47 -7.02
C ASP A 518 8.33 -16.94 -6.67
N SER A 519 8.28 -15.68 -6.22
CA SER A 519 7.03 -14.98 -5.87
C SER A 519 6.42 -14.37 -7.14
N SER A 520 6.24 -13.06 -7.23
CA SER A 520 5.66 -12.38 -8.40
C SER A 520 6.46 -11.13 -8.79
N ILE A 521 5.97 -10.43 -9.81
CA ILE A 521 6.59 -9.25 -10.42
C ILE A 521 5.58 -8.10 -10.39
N SER A 522 5.96 -6.98 -9.79
CA SER A 522 5.29 -5.70 -10.00
C SER A 522 5.74 -5.14 -11.35
N LYS A 523 4.88 -5.28 -12.36
CA LYS A 523 5.09 -4.72 -13.70
C LYS A 523 3.84 -4.00 -14.18
N THR A 524 4.02 -2.78 -14.67
CA THR A 524 2.96 -2.04 -15.38
C THR A 524 3.05 -2.31 -16.86
N ILE A 525 1.97 -2.78 -17.47
CA ILE A 525 1.82 -2.83 -18.92
C ILE A 525 1.31 -1.46 -19.37
N ASN A 526 2.20 -0.61 -19.88
CA ASN A 526 1.83 0.70 -20.36
C ASN A 526 1.18 0.54 -21.75
N LEU A 527 0.04 1.21 -21.94
CA LEU A 527 -0.65 1.28 -23.22
C LEU A 527 -0.80 2.75 -23.63
N PRO A 528 -0.67 3.07 -24.93
CA PRO A 528 -0.91 4.42 -25.41
C PRO A 528 -2.38 4.84 -25.23
N ALA A 529 -2.66 6.14 -25.24
CA ALA A 529 -4.01 6.66 -25.02
C ALA A 529 -5.05 6.16 -26.05
N ASN A 530 -4.60 5.85 -27.27
CA ASN A 530 -5.43 5.29 -28.35
C ASN A 530 -5.57 3.77 -28.32
N ALA A 531 -4.96 3.07 -27.34
CA ALA A 531 -5.07 1.63 -27.23
C ALA A 531 -6.53 1.20 -27.07
N THR A 532 -6.87 0.05 -27.62
CA THR A 532 -8.20 -0.53 -27.64
C THR A 532 -8.43 -1.47 -26.44
N LYS A 533 -9.70 -1.77 -26.14
CA LYS A 533 -10.04 -2.80 -25.14
C LYS A 533 -9.52 -4.17 -25.55
N GLU A 534 -9.49 -4.47 -26.85
CA GLU A 534 -8.97 -5.73 -27.37
C GLU A 534 -7.47 -5.90 -27.09
N GLU A 535 -6.68 -4.83 -27.16
CA GLU A 535 -5.26 -4.89 -26.78
C GLU A 535 -5.06 -5.18 -25.28
N VAL A 536 -5.93 -4.65 -24.41
CA VAL A 536 -5.95 -5.00 -22.97
C VAL A 536 -6.35 -6.46 -22.77
N LYS A 537 -7.37 -6.94 -23.49
CA LYS A 537 -7.81 -8.33 -23.47
C LYS A 537 -6.70 -9.30 -23.88
N LEU A 538 -6.07 -9.04 -25.02
CA LEU A 538 -4.95 -9.83 -25.52
C LEU A 538 -3.77 -9.81 -24.54
N SER A 539 -3.56 -8.69 -23.86
CA SER A 539 -2.52 -8.56 -22.83
C SER A 539 -2.74 -9.55 -21.68
N TYR A 540 -3.96 -9.64 -21.15
CA TYR A 540 -4.29 -10.56 -20.07
C TYR A 540 -4.20 -12.03 -20.49
N ILE A 541 -4.75 -12.37 -21.66
CA ILE A 541 -4.66 -13.73 -22.20
C ILE A 541 -3.19 -14.14 -22.42
N THR A 542 -2.39 -13.25 -22.99
CA THR A 542 -0.96 -13.51 -23.24
C THR A 542 -0.20 -13.70 -21.93
N GLY A 543 -0.41 -12.84 -20.94
CA GLY A 543 0.27 -12.97 -19.65
C GLY A 543 -0.11 -14.25 -18.90
N TYR A 544 -1.39 -14.66 -18.98
CA TYR A 544 -1.83 -15.96 -18.48
C TYR A 544 -1.09 -17.12 -19.15
N LYS A 545 -1.07 -17.15 -20.50
CA LYS A 545 -0.39 -18.18 -21.30
C LYS A 545 1.11 -18.24 -21.07
N LEU A 546 1.74 -17.11 -20.70
CA LEU A 546 3.17 -17.04 -20.38
C LEU A 546 3.50 -17.42 -18.93
N GLY A 547 2.50 -17.72 -18.10
CA GLY A 547 2.70 -18.09 -16.70
C GLY A 547 3.00 -16.91 -15.78
N CYS A 548 2.60 -15.68 -16.14
CA CYS A 548 2.62 -14.56 -15.20
C CYS A 548 1.69 -14.87 -14.02
N LYS A 549 2.02 -14.37 -12.82
CA LYS A 549 1.21 -14.57 -11.60
C LYS A 549 0.26 -13.41 -11.30
N GLY A 550 0.45 -12.27 -11.96
CA GLY A 550 -0.44 -11.12 -11.89
C GLY A 550 -0.11 -10.10 -12.98
N LEU A 551 -1.07 -9.25 -13.34
CA LEU A 551 -0.91 -8.21 -14.34
C LEU A 551 -1.64 -6.93 -13.93
N THR A 552 -0.99 -5.81 -14.23
CA THR A 552 -1.55 -4.47 -14.11
C THR A 552 -1.37 -3.76 -15.44
N VAL A 553 -2.43 -3.16 -15.95
CA VAL A 553 -2.39 -2.32 -17.16
C VAL A 553 -2.57 -0.88 -16.77
N TYR A 554 -1.91 0.00 -17.51
CA TYR A 554 -2.12 1.43 -17.40
C TYR A 554 -2.17 2.02 -18.80
N ARG A 555 -3.38 2.41 -19.22
CA ARG A 555 -3.55 3.18 -20.45
C ARG A 555 -3.29 4.65 -20.14
N ASP A 556 -2.46 5.29 -20.95
CA ASP A 556 -2.22 6.72 -20.85
C ASP A 556 -3.54 7.52 -20.95
N GLY A 557 -3.66 8.57 -20.16
CA GLY A 557 -4.88 9.37 -20.05
C GLY A 557 -6.08 8.67 -19.39
N SER A 558 -5.93 7.48 -18.78
CA SER A 558 -7.03 6.78 -18.08
C SER A 558 -7.40 7.35 -16.70
N ARG A 559 -6.58 8.24 -16.14
CA ARG A 559 -6.84 8.89 -14.83
C ARG A 559 -6.55 10.39 -14.91
N ASP A 560 -7.37 11.19 -14.23
CA ASP A 560 -7.28 12.66 -14.19
C ASP A 560 -5.99 13.18 -13.52
N LYS A 561 -5.36 12.36 -12.67
CA LYS A 561 -4.08 12.67 -12.01
C LYS A 561 -3.06 11.60 -12.36
N GLN A 562 -2.11 11.95 -13.22
CA GLN A 562 -0.97 11.10 -13.53
C GLN A 562 0.13 11.31 -12.49
N VAL A 563 0.83 10.24 -12.10
CA VAL A 563 1.96 10.32 -11.15
C VAL A 563 3.26 10.66 -11.88
N LEU A 564 3.34 10.39 -13.18
CA LEU A 564 4.48 10.64 -14.05
C LEU A 564 3.97 11.37 -15.31
N HIS A 565 4.44 12.59 -15.53
CA HIS A 565 4.12 13.38 -16.73
C HIS A 565 5.32 13.38 -17.68
N ALA A 566 5.07 13.20 -18.98
CA ALA A 566 6.05 13.50 -20.03
C ALA A 566 5.97 14.98 -20.44
N THR A 567 4.78 15.60 -20.46
CA THR A 567 4.57 17.04 -20.66
C THR A 567 3.25 17.57 -20.07
N ASP A 568 3.28 18.80 -19.54
CA ASP A 568 2.10 19.58 -19.11
C ASP A 568 1.53 20.45 -20.25
N SER A 569 1.12 19.84 -21.37
CA SER A 569 0.57 20.59 -22.51
C SER A 569 -0.95 20.88 -22.42
N THR A 570 -1.54 20.87 -21.22
CA THR A 570 -2.89 21.43 -20.97
C THR A 570 -3.00 22.25 -19.68
N ALA A 571 -1.91 22.91 -19.25
CA ALA A 571 -1.94 23.83 -18.12
C ALA A 571 -2.06 25.30 -18.57
N LYS A 572 -3.27 25.73 -18.93
CA LYS A 572 -3.67 27.13 -18.75
C LYS A 572 -4.98 27.14 -17.96
N ASP A 573 -4.93 27.86 -16.84
CA ASP A 573 -5.90 27.95 -15.75
C ASP A 573 -6.08 26.71 -14.87
N LYS A 574 -5.26 26.64 -13.82
CA LYS A 574 -5.72 26.40 -12.43
C LYS A 574 -4.58 26.65 -11.45
N THR A 575 -4.72 27.76 -10.72
CA THR A 575 -4.01 28.07 -9.48
C THR A 575 -3.97 26.88 -8.54
N GLU A 576 -2.78 26.61 -7.98
CA GLU A 576 -2.51 25.61 -6.96
C GLU A 576 -3.58 25.62 -5.85
N LYS A 577 -4.34 24.52 -5.74
CA LYS A 577 -5.10 24.18 -4.54
C LYS A 577 -4.75 22.76 -4.13
N THR A 578 -4.05 22.64 -3.01
CA THR A 578 -3.94 21.44 -2.18
C THR A 578 -5.33 20.86 -1.96
N ALA A 579 -5.48 19.53 -2.05
CA ALA A 579 -6.77 18.85 -2.02
C ALA A 579 -7.58 19.18 -0.75
N ILE A 580 -8.59 20.02 -0.91
CA ILE A 580 -9.68 20.26 0.03
C ILE A 580 -10.84 19.35 -0.40
N VAL A 581 -11.42 18.63 0.57
CA VAL A 581 -12.65 17.87 0.39
C VAL A 581 -13.76 18.84 -0.01
N SER A 582 -14.28 18.72 -1.25
CA SER A 582 -15.50 19.35 -1.77
C SER A 582 -15.79 20.81 -1.37
N GLU A 583 -15.84 21.74 -2.33
CA GLU A 583 -16.35 23.12 -2.11
C GLU A 583 -17.87 23.19 -1.76
N ARG A 584 -18.52 22.06 -1.45
CA ARG A 584 -19.88 22.00 -0.87
C ARG A 584 -19.99 20.95 0.24
N GLY A 585 -19.07 20.96 1.20
CA GLY A 585 -19.11 20.10 2.39
C GLY A 585 -18.57 20.82 3.62
N LEU A 586 -19.23 20.61 4.77
CA LEU A 586 -19.05 21.32 6.04
C LEU A 586 -17.57 21.63 6.38
N ALA A 587 -17.25 22.90 6.57
CA ALA A 587 -15.92 23.33 7.01
C ALA A 587 -15.71 22.97 8.49
N LYS A 588 -14.61 22.27 8.81
CA LYS A 588 -14.20 22.00 10.18
C LYS A 588 -13.89 23.31 10.89
N GLN A 589 -14.59 23.61 11.98
CA GLN A 589 -14.30 24.77 12.80
C GLN A 589 -12.92 24.65 13.46
N ILE A 590 -12.08 25.65 13.21
CA ILE A 590 -10.81 25.86 13.92
C ILE A 590 -11.16 26.42 15.29
N LEU A 591 -10.59 25.81 16.33
CA LEU A 591 -10.85 26.25 17.70
C LEU A 591 -9.82 27.32 18.08
N PRO A 592 -10.21 28.34 18.85
CA PRO A 592 -9.28 29.27 19.47
C PRO A 592 -8.37 28.55 20.48
N ASP A 593 -7.25 29.17 20.83
CA ASP A 593 -6.29 28.65 21.81
C ASP A 593 -6.90 28.47 23.21
N THR A 594 -8.00 29.16 23.50
CA THR A 594 -8.73 29.10 24.76
C THR A 594 -10.24 28.95 24.54
N LEU A 595 -10.89 28.10 25.34
CA LEU A 595 -12.34 27.89 25.33
C LEU A 595 -12.89 27.85 26.75
N ASN A 596 -14.15 28.28 26.91
CA ASN A 596 -14.88 28.11 28.17
C ASN A 596 -15.30 26.64 28.33
N ALA A 597 -15.16 26.07 29.52
CA ALA A 597 -15.52 24.67 29.76
C ALA A 597 -16.41 24.51 30.99
N LYS A 598 -17.49 23.74 30.87
CA LYS A 598 -18.33 23.32 32.02
C LYS A 598 -18.07 21.85 32.31
N ARG A 599 -17.90 21.52 33.59
CA ARG A 599 -17.66 20.16 34.07
C ARG A 599 -18.93 19.59 34.70
N TYR A 600 -19.43 18.50 34.14
CA TYR A 600 -20.59 17.75 34.60
C TYR A 600 -20.14 16.48 35.33
N ARG A 601 -20.55 16.33 36.59
CA ARG A 601 -20.31 15.10 37.34
C ARG A 601 -21.47 14.14 37.11
N VAL A 602 -21.21 13.03 36.45
CA VAL A 602 -22.15 11.94 36.22
C VAL A 602 -21.75 10.70 37.03
N LYS A 603 -22.66 9.74 37.18
CA LYS A 603 -22.38 8.45 37.80
C LYS A 603 -22.43 7.35 36.75
N ASP A 604 -21.46 6.45 36.76
CA ASP A 604 -21.47 5.25 35.94
C ASP A 604 -22.40 4.16 36.53
N GLN A 605 -22.49 3.02 35.85
CA GLN A 605 -23.27 1.86 36.28
C GLN A 605 -22.86 1.29 37.66
N TYR A 606 -21.67 1.62 38.16
CA TYR A 606 -21.16 1.20 39.48
C TYR A 606 -21.23 2.33 40.53
N GLN A 607 -22.02 3.38 40.26
CA GLN A 607 -22.17 4.56 41.12
C GLN A 607 -20.87 5.36 41.34
N LYS A 608 -19.83 5.14 40.52
CA LYS A 608 -18.59 5.93 40.58
C LYS A 608 -18.74 7.23 39.82
N SER A 609 -18.12 8.28 40.34
CA SER A 609 -18.16 9.60 39.71
C SER A 609 -17.30 9.60 38.45
N VAL A 610 -17.85 10.08 37.34
CA VAL A 610 -17.12 10.42 36.11
C VAL A 610 -17.40 11.89 35.79
N TYR A 611 -16.40 12.58 35.26
CA TYR A 611 -16.53 13.98 34.86
C TYR A 611 -16.59 14.08 33.34
N ILE A 612 -17.70 14.59 32.81
CA ILE A 612 -17.81 14.99 31.41
C ILE A 612 -17.52 16.49 31.36
N ILE A 613 -16.50 16.88 30.59
CA ILE A 613 -16.11 18.27 30.40
C ILE A 613 -16.56 18.65 29.00
N VAL A 614 -17.41 19.66 28.89
CA VAL A 614 -17.87 20.20 27.61
C VAL A 614 -17.26 21.58 27.45
N CYS A 615 -16.52 21.78 26.35
CA CYS A 615 -15.99 23.07 25.94
C CYS A 615 -16.98 23.75 25.01
N PHE A 616 -17.14 25.06 25.18
CA PHE A 616 -18.10 25.89 24.48
C PHE A 616 -17.40 27.05 23.78
N ASP A 617 -17.98 27.49 22.66
CA ASP A 617 -17.61 28.74 22.03
C ASP A 617 -18.17 29.96 22.80
N GLU A 618 -17.94 31.15 22.26
CA GLU A 618 -18.42 32.43 22.83
C GLU A 618 -19.96 32.51 22.92
N ASN A 619 -20.69 31.71 22.14
CA ASN A 619 -22.15 31.68 22.10
C ASN A 619 -22.75 30.55 22.95
N GLU A 620 -21.97 29.95 23.85
CA GLU A 620 -22.34 28.76 24.64
C GLU A 620 -22.75 27.54 23.79
N LYS A 621 -22.24 27.42 22.55
CA LYS A 621 -22.45 26.23 21.72
C LYS A 621 -21.41 25.17 22.06
N PRO A 622 -21.78 23.89 22.27
CA PRO A 622 -20.82 22.82 22.52
C PRO A 622 -19.89 22.60 21.32
N MET A 623 -18.58 22.61 21.58
CA MET A 623 -17.53 22.47 20.57
C MET A 623 -16.70 21.21 20.75
N GLU A 624 -16.34 20.86 21.99
CA GLU A 624 -15.61 19.64 22.32
C GLU A 624 -16.14 19.02 23.61
N VAL A 625 -16.02 17.70 23.71
CA VAL A 625 -16.39 16.93 24.89
C VAL A 625 -15.26 15.99 25.28
N PHE A 626 -14.95 15.95 26.57
CA PHE A 626 -13.97 15.07 27.16
C PHE A 626 -14.60 14.29 28.32
N ALA A 627 -14.15 13.06 28.53
CA ALA A 627 -14.46 12.30 29.73
C ALA A 627 -13.18 12.18 30.58
N LYS A 628 -13.29 12.46 31.88
CA LYS A 628 -12.22 12.31 32.86
C LYS A 628 -12.69 11.51 34.05
N PHE A 629 -11.93 10.48 34.40
CA PHE A 629 -12.17 9.67 35.58
C PHE A 629 -11.38 10.24 36.77
N PRO A 630 -11.98 10.37 37.97
CA PRO A 630 -11.21 10.63 39.19
C PRO A 630 -10.20 9.50 39.41
N PHE A 631 -8.98 9.86 39.82
CA PHE A 631 -7.81 9.00 39.95
C PHE A 631 -8.11 7.62 40.54
N ASP A 632 -7.77 6.55 39.82
CA ASP A 632 -7.66 5.21 40.40
C ASP A 632 -6.77 4.31 39.54
N ASN A 633 -5.65 3.83 40.09
CA ASN A 633 -4.60 3.05 39.42
C ASN A 633 -5.00 1.59 39.11
N ARG A 634 -6.25 1.36 38.70
CA ARG A 634 -6.75 0.00 38.44
C ARG A 634 -6.63 -0.38 36.97
N VAL A 635 -6.10 -1.57 36.73
CA VAL A 635 -5.78 -2.12 35.40
C VAL A 635 -7.05 -2.43 34.58
N ASP A 636 -8.18 -2.69 35.25
CA ASP A 636 -9.51 -2.98 34.68
C ASP A 636 -10.21 -1.76 34.05
N LEU A 637 -9.72 -0.54 34.29
CA LEU A 637 -10.30 0.71 33.76
C LEU A 637 -9.56 1.27 32.52
N LYS A 638 -8.43 0.69 32.11
CA LYS A 638 -7.66 1.14 30.92
C LYS A 638 -8.43 0.97 29.61
N ASP A 639 -9.11 -0.15 29.44
CA ASP A 639 -9.88 -0.45 28.23
C ASP A 639 -11.14 0.43 28.13
N LYS A 640 -11.82 0.66 29.27
CA LYS A 640 -12.97 1.59 29.35
C LYS A 640 -12.57 3.03 29.11
N SER A 641 -11.45 3.50 29.66
CA SER A 641 -10.93 4.84 29.44
C SER A 641 -10.62 5.10 27.97
N THR A 642 -10.04 4.11 27.28
CA THR A 642 -9.70 4.19 25.86
C THR A 642 -10.96 4.28 24.98
N MET A 643 -11.96 3.44 25.25
CA MET A 643 -13.24 3.47 24.54
C MET A 643 -13.95 4.81 24.74
N TRP A 644 -14.05 5.28 26.00
CA TRP A 644 -14.74 6.52 26.34
C TRP A 644 -14.06 7.76 25.74
N THR A 645 -12.73 7.79 25.78
CA THR A 645 -11.93 8.84 25.13
C THR A 645 -12.15 8.85 23.61
N THR A 646 -12.23 7.67 22.99
CA THR A 646 -12.46 7.53 21.55
C THR A 646 -13.85 8.06 21.17
N THR A 647 -14.90 7.69 21.91
CA THR A 647 -16.26 8.19 21.71
C THR A 647 -16.34 9.71 21.86
N CYS A 648 -15.74 10.27 22.92
CA CYS A 648 -15.67 11.71 23.13
C CYS A 648 -14.95 12.46 21.98
N ARG A 649 -13.87 11.88 21.43
CA ARG A 649 -13.15 12.45 20.26
C ARG A 649 -14.01 12.46 19.00
N LEU A 650 -14.76 11.40 18.74
CA LEU A 650 -15.66 11.32 17.58
C LEU A 650 -16.82 12.31 17.71
N VAL A 651 -17.41 12.43 18.90
CA VAL A 651 -18.46 13.41 19.19
C VAL A 651 -17.94 14.84 19.04
N SER A 652 -16.73 15.14 19.55
CA SER A 652 -16.09 16.45 19.37
C SER A 652 -15.84 16.78 17.90
N LEU A 653 -15.42 15.79 17.11
CA LEU A 653 -15.24 15.96 15.67
C LEU A 653 -16.57 16.31 14.99
N ALA A 654 -17.65 15.59 15.31
CA ALA A 654 -18.98 15.85 14.75
C ALA A 654 -19.47 17.27 15.09
N LEU A 655 -19.30 17.72 16.34
CA LEU A 655 -19.62 19.08 16.75
C LEU A 655 -18.85 20.13 15.93
N ARG A 656 -17.54 19.92 15.72
CA ARG A 656 -16.69 20.84 14.94
C ARG A 656 -16.99 20.86 13.45
N PHE A 657 -17.65 19.83 12.91
CA PHE A 657 -18.16 19.82 11.55
C PHE A 657 -19.61 20.31 11.46
N ASN A 658 -20.16 20.91 12.53
CA ASN A 658 -21.55 21.37 12.59
C ASN A 658 -22.58 20.28 12.26
N VAL A 659 -22.28 19.02 12.59
CA VAL A 659 -23.29 17.96 12.53
C VAL A 659 -24.42 18.32 13.50
N PRO A 660 -25.70 18.31 13.05
CA PRO A 660 -26.83 18.59 13.91
C PRO A 660 -26.81 17.72 15.18
N MET A 661 -27.05 18.33 16.34
CA MET A 661 -26.88 17.66 17.64
C MET A 661 -27.89 16.52 17.84
N ASP A 662 -29.06 16.62 17.24
CA ASP A 662 -30.08 15.57 17.17
C ASP A 662 -29.60 14.32 16.40
N GLU A 663 -28.88 14.49 15.30
CA GLU A 663 -28.25 13.38 14.58
C GLU A 663 -27.11 12.74 15.41
N ILE A 664 -26.35 13.54 16.15
CA ILE A 664 -25.34 13.00 17.10
C ILE A 664 -26.03 12.19 18.20
N ILE A 665 -27.10 12.73 18.80
CA ILE A 665 -27.89 12.06 19.85
C ILE A 665 -28.47 10.73 19.35
N LYS A 666 -29.00 10.71 18.12
CA LYS A 666 -29.57 9.51 17.49
C LYS A 666 -28.54 8.39 17.34
N GLN A 667 -27.28 8.72 17.01
CA GLN A 667 -26.21 7.72 16.97
C GLN A 667 -25.80 7.24 18.38
N LEU A 668 -25.80 8.14 19.38
CA LEU A 668 -25.51 7.80 20.77
C LEU A 668 -26.57 6.88 21.38
N ASP A 669 -27.85 7.15 21.10
CA ASP A 669 -29.00 6.34 21.55
C ASP A 669 -29.00 4.93 20.91
N ARG A 670 -28.59 4.82 19.64
CA ARG A 670 -28.46 3.50 18.97
C ARG A 670 -27.37 2.63 19.57
N SER A 671 -26.40 3.25 20.23
CA SER A 671 -25.26 2.57 20.86
C SER A 671 -25.47 2.32 22.36
N SER A 672 -26.54 2.84 22.97
CA SER A 672 -26.80 2.67 24.41
C SER A 672 -27.48 1.33 24.70
N GLY A 673 -26.68 0.30 24.97
CA GLY A 673 -27.17 -1.03 25.36
C GLY A 673 -27.54 -1.18 26.84
N HIS A 674 -27.03 -0.32 27.73
CA HIS A 674 -27.29 -0.37 29.17
C HIS A 674 -27.53 1.03 29.77
N MET A 675 -28.42 1.09 30.76
CA MET A 675 -28.67 2.30 31.56
C MET A 675 -27.38 2.68 32.30
N LEU A 676 -26.89 3.93 32.10
CA LEU A 676 -25.69 4.53 32.73
C LEU A 676 -24.32 4.31 32.03
N ASP A 677 -24.26 3.88 30.77
CA ASP A 677 -23.02 3.91 29.94
C ASP A 677 -22.79 5.30 29.28
N LEU A 678 -21.55 5.61 28.84
CA LEU A 678 -21.17 6.93 28.31
C LEU A 678 -22.05 7.41 27.16
N PRO A 679 -22.40 6.59 26.14
CA PRO A 679 -23.29 7.05 25.08
C PRO A 679 -24.63 7.53 25.61
N ALA A 680 -25.20 6.83 26.61
CA ALA A 680 -26.44 7.23 27.28
C ALA A 680 -26.26 8.52 28.09
N GLN A 681 -25.14 8.70 28.80
CA GLN A 681 -24.84 9.91 29.56
C GLN A 681 -24.60 11.13 28.65
N LEU A 682 -23.88 10.96 27.54
CA LEU A 682 -23.67 11.99 26.53
C LEU A 682 -24.97 12.35 25.82
N SER A 683 -25.78 11.35 25.45
CA SER A 683 -27.11 11.57 24.88
C SER A 683 -27.99 12.37 25.84
N LYS A 684 -28.06 11.97 27.13
CA LYS A 684 -28.81 12.70 28.15
C LYS A 684 -28.30 14.13 28.34
N LEU A 685 -26.98 14.32 28.37
CA LEU A 685 -26.36 15.64 28.51
C LEU A 685 -26.66 16.53 27.30
N PHE A 686 -26.54 16.01 26.08
CA PHE A 686 -26.85 16.75 24.85
C PHE A 686 -28.34 17.01 24.69
N LYS A 687 -29.22 16.08 25.09
CA LYS A 687 -30.65 16.33 25.24
C LYS A 687 -30.92 17.46 26.24
N SER A 688 -30.14 17.54 27.33
CA SER A 688 -30.25 18.67 28.27
C SER A 688 -29.76 19.99 27.67
N PHE A 689 -28.79 19.95 26.75
CA PHE A 689 -28.41 21.14 25.98
C PHE A 689 -29.51 21.50 24.99
N LEU A 690 -30.11 20.56 24.27
CA LEU A 690 -31.28 20.85 23.43
C LEU A 690 -32.49 21.34 24.24
N ALA A 691 -32.63 20.94 25.49
CA ALA A 691 -33.69 21.41 26.39
C ALA A 691 -33.37 22.77 27.03
N GLY A 692 -32.09 23.09 27.23
CA GLY A 692 -31.60 24.33 27.85
C GLY A 692 -31.16 25.41 26.83
N THR A 693 -30.93 25.02 25.59
CA THR A 693 -30.87 25.89 24.42
C THR A 693 -32.21 25.71 23.74
N GLN A 694 -33.13 26.64 23.95
CA GLN A 694 -33.12 27.80 23.08
C GLN A 694 -33.69 28.97 23.92
N ARG A 695 -33.67 30.20 23.40
CA ARG A 695 -34.97 30.87 23.41
C ARG A 695 -35.88 29.93 22.62
N GLY A 696 -36.61 29.09 23.36
CA GLY A 696 -37.25 27.83 22.95
C GLY A 696 -37.80 27.87 21.54
N PHE A 697 -37.79 26.73 20.84
CA PHE A 697 -38.87 26.47 19.89
C PHE A 697 -40.11 26.39 20.75
N SER A 698 -40.75 27.55 20.93
CA SER A 698 -42.14 27.62 21.29
C SER A 698 -42.85 26.77 20.24
N SER A 699 -43.30 25.58 20.61
CA SER A 699 -44.51 25.09 20.00
C SER A 699 -45.57 26.11 20.40
N THR A 700 -45.89 26.99 19.44
CA THR A 700 -46.98 27.93 19.57
C THR A 700 -48.21 27.09 19.87
N CYS A 701 -48.99 27.50 20.86
CA CYS A 701 -50.23 26.80 21.14
C CYS A 701 -51.05 26.75 19.83
N PRO A 702 -51.54 25.58 19.38
CA PRO A 702 -52.33 25.52 18.16
C PRO A 702 -53.62 26.35 18.26
N GLU A 703 -54.04 26.71 19.47
CA GLU A 703 -55.24 27.49 19.74
C GLU A 703 -54.98 28.97 20.07
N CYS A 704 -53.75 29.36 20.38
CA CYS A 704 -53.44 30.77 20.69
C CYS A 704 -51.97 31.14 20.45
N SER A 705 -51.66 32.43 20.54
CA SER A 705 -50.28 32.95 20.40
C SER A 705 -49.38 32.66 21.61
N GLY A 706 -49.90 31.94 22.61
CA GLY A 706 -49.21 31.55 23.82
C GLY A 706 -48.23 30.41 23.61
N ASN A 707 -47.32 30.23 24.56
CA ASN A 707 -46.27 29.22 24.49
C ASN A 707 -46.67 27.96 25.28
N LEU A 708 -46.41 26.78 24.72
CA LEU A 708 -46.56 25.52 25.44
C LEU A 708 -45.41 25.32 26.44
N ARG A 709 -45.74 24.84 27.63
CA ARG A 709 -44.83 24.47 28.72
C ARG A 709 -45.04 23.01 29.07
N PHE A 710 -43.96 22.31 29.44
CA PHE A 710 -44.05 20.90 29.81
C PHE A 710 -44.26 20.78 31.31
N GLU A 711 -45.47 20.40 31.74
CA GLU A 711 -45.84 20.26 33.15
C GLU A 711 -46.56 18.91 33.36
N GLU A 712 -46.28 18.25 34.50
CA GLU A 712 -46.88 16.95 34.90
C GLU A 712 -46.85 15.83 33.84
N GLY A 713 -45.85 15.86 32.94
CA GLY A 713 -45.68 14.83 31.91
C GLY A 713 -46.40 15.12 30.58
N CYS A 714 -46.95 16.32 30.39
CA CYS A 714 -47.59 16.75 29.13
C CYS A 714 -47.23 18.19 28.71
N GLU A 715 -47.42 18.54 27.43
CA GLU A 715 -47.32 19.93 26.92
C GLU A 715 -48.64 20.67 27.14
N THR A 716 -48.62 21.72 27.98
CA THR A 716 -49.78 22.54 28.35
C THR A 716 -49.56 24.03 28.07
N CYS A 717 -50.59 24.77 27.67
CA CYS A 717 -50.54 26.20 27.45
C CYS A 717 -51.09 26.95 28.66
N GLY A 718 -50.28 27.76 29.33
CA GLY A 718 -50.73 28.57 30.47
C GLY A 718 -51.71 29.69 30.10
N ASP A 719 -51.74 30.12 28.84
CA ASP A 719 -52.56 31.26 28.40
C ASP A 719 -53.99 30.88 27.99
N CYS A 720 -54.21 29.65 27.49
CA CYS A 720 -55.53 29.18 27.05
C CYS A 720 -55.95 27.81 27.61
N GLY A 721 -55.07 27.11 28.35
CA GLY A 721 -55.37 25.82 28.96
C GLY A 721 -55.26 24.60 28.05
N TYR A 722 -54.86 24.77 26.78
CA TYR A 722 -54.63 23.65 25.85
C TYR A 722 -53.63 22.64 26.43
N SER A 723 -53.93 21.34 26.34
CA SER A 723 -53.03 20.25 26.75
C SER A 723 -53.00 19.19 25.64
N LYS A 724 -51.79 18.77 25.27
CA LYS A 724 -51.58 17.84 24.15
C LYS A 724 -52.00 16.38 24.44
N CYS A 725 -52.22 16.05 25.70
CA CYS A 725 -52.53 14.70 26.17
C CYS A 725 -53.97 14.56 26.66
N SER A 726 -54.77 15.62 26.51
CA SER A 726 -56.21 15.67 26.80
C SER A 726 -57.04 15.52 25.55
#